data_AF-A0A482VW72-F1
#
_entry.id   AF-A0A482VW72-F1
#
_cell.length_a   1.000
_cell.length_b   1.000
_cell.length_c   1.000
_cell.angle_alpha   90.00
_cell.angle_beta   90.00
_cell.angle_gamma   90.00
#
_symmetry.space_group_name_H-M   'P 1'
#
loop_
_entity.id
_entity.type
_entity.pdbx_description
1 polymer ?
#
loop_
_entity_poly.entity_id
_entity_poly.type
_entity_poly.pdbx_seq_one_letter_code
_entity_poly.pdbx_strand_id
1 'polypeptide(L)'
;MSLETQLLDNVIEQEAAGKYIDIASSYNFEEDSLLDQQRQKLSVMEMQTIITMAKSISTKLSKKKLFQKIEKLYVKIEALVTDCKLEFVGRCVMKPTVKTVEEAYAPPKFPPRLSWHQVYNKNDVSAEILAAIELLELSQDSEDATDDRTITRIPPDIKPNLVNHRIEVVFWGMRDLKKLQMSQVNKPKIVIECVNEAVTSDTLTNAKKCLNFPNPVIAFEVMFPEQQEYAPPLSLKMFDCRNFGISVYAGTHIVPMWIFFYQPITMQERERKFLSVQRSFVKQIEESRKIDPKEEDISKKKDSLFKRICRCICFKRRIEEKPSVIFDDAEFVESDDFDWWTKFYASLEVYFDNKASDVTNLGIHFQELPSDTRTSLANKYKLKIYPNELESQPEFGGFADLLHVFPMYKGKRTGDETVDEQNTTGVFKGSLRVYRWPLLGDYVTASGLPMHKGVFQDFPSNLALRFVLRVYCVRALGLRPRDLNGKSDPYLHVTLANRAISDKANCIKGQINPIFGRCFELGGVFPQDHTVTIAVYDWDAVGRDDLIGQTKIDLENRFYTKHRAHCGIAEDYLTSGYCQWRDANKPTVILENLCRKWNIGDPEYGATSVIVARKEFSPKNFAISDNKEFDRQVLALTALRRWAEVPVVGCALVPEHVETRSLYNPNKPGIEQGKLQLWVDVFPVADLPTPKQVNIAPRKPVAYELRVVVWNAENIKMDEDDFFTGEKKSDVFIRGWEIAICILGFICGFSSWLTVPENSQYTDVHYRSLSGEANFNWRFIFPFEYLSTENRIVLKEKSPFGFDERENKIPCRLTLQSWDNDTFSSHDFLGILTLELSRLPRGARVAKTCSLSILQSNAPVLNLFKIRRTRGWWPLKAVDAETESEIFAGALELEFELLKKEDAENSPAGKGRNEPQALPKPKYVILESNFENCTFLNFSRPDTSFSWFRNPLKAFKFVLKLHKWKLIKIGIFVALVFIVFAAFYAIPGYSVKKILGA
;
A
#
# COMPACT_ATOMS: atom_id res chain seq x y z
N MET A 1 17.26 54.14 -8.81
CA MET A 1 15.90 53.86 -8.30
C MET A 1 15.14 55.16 -8.25
N SER A 2 14.07 55.32 -9.03
CA SER A 2 13.10 56.40 -8.81
C SER A 2 12.00 55.85 -7.89
N LEU A 3 11.83 56.43 -6.70
CA LEU A 3 10.65 56.18 -5.88
C LEU A 3 9.51 57.04 -6.44
N GLU A 4 8.50 56.42 -7.05
CA GLU A 4 7.23 57.09 -7.33
C GLU A 4 6.27 56.79 -6.18
N THR A 5 6.11 57.75 -5.28
CA THR A 5 5.11 57.73 -4.21
C THR A 5 3.76 58.24 -4.74
N GLN A 6 2.97 57.38 -5.37
CA GLN A 6 1.55 57.64 -5.64
C GLN A 6 0.69 57.05 -4.52
N LEU A 7 0.65 57.65 -3.31
CA LEU A 7 -0.10 56.99 -2.21
C LEU A 7 -0.78 57.89 -1.17
N LEU A 8 -0.87 59.22 -1.35
CA LEU A 8 -1.55 60.06 -0.34
C LEU A 8 -2.94 60.57 -0.74
N ASP A 9 -3.18 60.93 -2.00
CA ASP A 9 -4.42 61.61 -2.36
C ASP A 9 -5.60 60.66 -2.64
N ASN A 10 -5.35 59.50 -3.27
CA ASN A 10 -6.42 58.60 -3.72
C ASN A 10 -7.13 57.83 -2.59
N VAL A 11 -6.48 57.58 -1.45
CA VAL A 11 -7.07 56.82 -0.32
C VAL A 11 -8.05 57.69 0.46
N ILE A 12 -7.76 58.99 0.58
CA ILE A 12 -8.59 59.96 1.29
C ILE A 12 -9.86 60.28 0.48
N GLU A 13 -9.76 60.33 -0.85
CA GLU A 13 -10.91 60.55 -1.73
C GLU A 13 -11.91 59.38 -1.71
N GLN A 14 -11.44 58.13 -1.63
CA GLN A 14 -12.33 56.95 -1.65
C GLN A 14 -13.14 56.76 -0.36
N GLU A 15 -12.57 56.99 0.82
CA GLU A 15 -13.32 56.90 2.08
C GLU A 15 -14.31 58.07 2.26
N ALA A 16 -13.99 59.26 1.74
CA ALA A 16 -14.87 60.42 1.77
C ALA A 16 -16.07 60.26 0.81
N ALA A 17 -15.85 59.67 -0.38
CA ALA A 17 -16.90 59.38 -1.35
C ALA A 17 -17.89 58.30 -0.87
N GLY A 18 -17.41 57.27 -0.16
CA GLY A 18 -18.25 56.20 0.36
C GLY A 18 -19.27 56.65 1.43
N LYS A 19 -18.92 57.63 2.27
CA LYS A 19 -19.84 58.21 3.26
C LYS A 19 -20.82 59.24 2.68
N TYR A 20 -20.50 59.83 1.53
CA TYR A 20 -21.34 60.84 0.88
C TYR A 20 -22.58 60.24 0.22
N ILE A 21 -22.46 59.04 -0.37
CA ILE A 21 -23.54 58.35 -1.10
C ILE A 21 -24.68 57.93 -0.14
N ASP A 22 -24.35 57.50 1.09
CA ASP A 22 -25.36 57.13 2.09
C ASP A 22 -26.17 58.33 2.60
N ILE A 23 -25.55 59.50 2.75
CA ILE A 23 -26.22 60.71 3.26
C ILE A 23 -27.12 61.36 2.19
N ALA A 24 -26.73 61.28 0.92
CA ALA A 24 -27.52 61.84 -0.18
C ALA A 24 -28.81 61.03 -0.46
N SER A 25 -28.81 59.71 -0.21
CA SER A 25 -29.98 58.85 -0.43
C SER A 25 -31.11 59.01 0.60
N SER A 26 -30.88 59.69 1.73
CA SER A 26 -31.86 59.82 2.83
C SER A 26 -32.70 61.11 2.76
N TYR A 27 -32.48 61.97 1.77
CA TYR A 27 -33.21 63.25 1.64
C TYR A 27 -34.03 63.28 0.35
N ASN A 28 -35.32 62.98 0.46
CA ASN A 28 -36.29 63.28 -0.60
C ASN A 28 -36.66 64.75 -0.56
N PHE A 29 -36.35 65.48 -1.63
CA PHE A 29 -36.77 66.87 -1.83
C PHE A 29 -37.93 66.90 -2.83
N GLU A 30 -39.12 67.32 -2.38
CA GLU A 30 -40.24 67.70 -3.25
C GLU A 30 -40.45 69.22 -3.19
N GLU A 31 -40.34 69.84 -4.37
CA GLU A 31 -40.73 71.19 -4.85
C GLU A 31 -40.25 72.49 -4.15
N ASP A 32 -39.89 73.44 -5.02
CA ASP A 32 -39.13 74.68 -4.79
C ASP A 32 -39.81 75.73 -3.87
N SER A 33 -39.38 75.80 -2.61
CA SER A 33 -39.68 76.94 -1.72
C SER A 33 -38.42 77.75 -1.35
N LEU A 34 -38.59 79.04 -1.06
CA LEU A 34 -37.51 79.95 -0.64
C LEU A 34 -36.82 79.50 0.67
N LEU A 35 -37.49 78.65 1.46
CA LEU A 35 -36.94 78.05 2.68
C LEU A 35 -35.86 76.99 2.34
N ASP A 36 -35.96 76.32 1.20
CA ASP A 36 -34.99 75.30 0.78
C ASP A 36 -33.70 75.89 0.21
N GLN A 37 -33.75 77.09 -0.37
CA GLN A 37 -32.52 77.83 -0.72
C GLN A 37 -31.73 78.26 0.53
N GLN A 38 -32.42 78.59 1.62
CA GLN A 38 -31.77 78.87 2.91
C GLN A 38 -31.27 77.58 3.58
N ARG A 39 -32.00 76.46 3.48
CA ARG A 39 -31.55 75.14 3.97
C ARG A 39 -30.39 74.56 3.18
N GLN A 40 -30.34 74.76 1.85
CA GLN A 40 -29.19 74.40 1.02
C GLN A 40 -27.94 75.18 1.46
N LYS A 41 -28.04 76.49 1.69
CA LYS A 41 -26.92 77.30 2.22
C LYS A 41 -26.46 76.84 3.61
N LEU A 42 -27.39 76.46 4.49
CA LEU A 42 -27.08 75.87 5.80
C LEU A 42 -26.37 74.52 5.66
N SER A 43 -26.83 73.65 4.75
CA SER A 43 -26.19 72.35 4.48
C SER A 43 -24.79 72.49 3.87
N VAL A 44 -24.53 73.53 3.07
CA VAL A 44 -23.21 73.82 2.48
C VAL A 44 -22.25 74.36 3.54
N MET A 45 -22.69 75.20 4.47
CA MET A 45 -21.88 75.63 5.61
C MET A 45 -21.62 74.50 6.61
N GLU A 46 -22.62 73.66 6.88
CA GLU A 46 -22.45 72.46 7.71
C GLU A 46 -21.49 71.47 7.03
N MET A 47 -21.57 71.30 5.71
CA MET A 47 -20.60 70.53 4.92
C MET A 47 -19.19 71.14 5.01
N GLN A 48 -19.03 72.46 4.86
CA GLN A 48 -17.72 73.11 5.02
C GLN A 48 -17.18 72.97 6.45
N THR A 49 -18.05 72.99 7.45
CA THR A 49 -17.68 72.80 8.86
C THR A 49 -17.29 71.36 9.15
N ILE A 50 -18.01 70.38 8.59
CA ILE A 50 -17.70 68.95 8.66
C ILE A 50 -16.41 68.63 7.88
N ILE A 51 -16.19 69.24 6.71
CA ILE A 51 -14.93 69.14 5.96
C ILE A 51 -13.78 69.75 6.75
N THR A 52 -14.00 70.88 7.43
CA THR A 52 -12.98 71.53 8.26
C THR A 52 -12.71 70.75 9.54
N MET A 53 -13.73 70.13 10.16
CA MET A 53 -13.58 69.20 11.28
C MET A 53 -12.94 67.88 10.84
N ALA A 54 -13.26 67.34 9.67
CA ALA A 54 -12.64 66.15 9.11
C ALA A 54 -11.17 66.41 8.73
N LYS A 55 -10.86 67.59 8.18
CA LYS A 55 -9.48 68.07 7.97
C LYS A 55 -8.77 68.26 9.31
N SER A 56 -9.43 68.79 10.34
CA SER A 56 -8.90 68.95 11.70
C SER A 56 -8.64 67.60 12.40
N ILE A 57 -9.56 66.64 12.26
CA ILE A 57 -9.45 65.26 12.77
C ILE A 57 -8.39 64.48 11.96
N SER A 58 -8.29 64.70 10.65
CA SER A 58 -7.21 64.20 9.78
C SER A 58 -5.85 64.75 10.21
N THR A 59 -5.76 66.03 10.57
CA THR A 59 -4.52 66.62 11.13
C THR A 59 -4.22 66.19 12.57
N LYS A 60 -5.25 65.77 13.34
CA LYS A 60 -5.12 65.27 14.73
C LYS A 60 -4.96 63.75 14.85
N LEU A 61 -5.24 62.98 13.79
CA LEU A 61 -4.69 61.64 13.62
C LEU A 61 -3.19 61.82 13.48
N SER A 62 -2.51 61.84 14.62
CA SER A 62 -1.07 62.01 14.78
C SER A 62 -0.35 61.41 13.58
N LYS A 63 0.41 62.22 12.83
CA LYS A 63 1.22 61.77 11.67
C LYS A 63 1.94 60.44 11.99
N LYS A 64 2.31 60.23 13.25
CA LYS A 64 2.80 58.97 13.85
C LYS A 64 1.96 57.72 13.55
N LYS A 65 0.62 57.76 13.68
CA LYS A 65 -0.30 56.66 13.32
C LYS A 65 -0.44 56.47 11.81
N LEU A 66 -0.22 57.52 11.01
CA LEU A 66 -0.29 57.47 9.55
C LEU A 66 1.01 56.89 8.95
N PHE A 67 2.17 57.29 9.46
CA PHE A 67 3.47 56.73 9.10
C PHE A 67 3.59 55.25 9.50
N GLN A 68 3.06 54.85 10.67
CA GLN A 68 2.98 53.45 11.08
C GLN A 68 2.01 52.60 10.23
N LYS A 69 1.10 53.21 9.46
CA LYS A 69 0.16 52.53 8.56
C LYS A 69 0.72 52.27 7.16
N ILE A 70 1.92 52.74 6.82
CA ILE A 70 2.54 52.46 5.52
C ILE A 70 3.00 50.99 5.51
N GLU A 71 2.17 50.12 4.97
CA GLU A 71 2.44 48.67 4.96
C GLU A 71 3.27 48.20 3.76
N LYS A 72 3.25 48.94 2.63
CA LYS A 72 3.84 48.51 1.35
C LYS A 72 4.43 49.69 0.57
N LEU A 73 5.66 49.53 0.10
CA LEU A 73 6.34 50.40 -0.87
C LEU A 73 6.56 49.64 -2.18
N TYR A 74 6.29 50.29 -3.30
CA TYR A 74 6.55 49.76 -4.63
C TYR A 74 7.88 50.30 -5.15
N VAL A 75 8.83 49.41 -5.36
CA VAL A 75 10.16 49.74 -5.88
C VAL A 75 10.22 49.33 -7.35
N LYS A 76 10.46 50.30 -8.24
CA LYS A 76 10.70 50.08 -9.67
C LYS A 76 12.20 49.88 -9.90
N ILE A 77 12.55 48.80 -10.61
CA ILE A 77 13.95 48.46 -10.93
C ILE A 77 14.15 48.56 -12.43
N GLU A 78 15.15 49.34 -12.82
CA GLU A 78 15.58 49.58 -14.19
C GLU A 78 17.08 49.32 -14.29
N ALA A 79 17.51 48.60 -15.32
CA ALA A 79 18.91 48.27 -15.58
C ALA A 79 19.42 49.04 -16.80
N LEU A 80 20.68 49.45 -16.74
CA LEU A 80 21.38 50.06 -17.86
C LEU A 80 21.94 48.94 -18.73
N VAL A 81 21.42 48.75 -19.95
CA VAL A 81 21.82 47.63 -20.83
C VAL A 81 22.91 48.06 -21.82
N THR A 82 23.01 49.36 -22.10
CA THR A 82 24.07 50.06 -22.83
C THR A 82 24.11 51.52 -22.36
N ASP A 83 25.21 52.24 -22.59
CA ASP A 83 25.59 53.54 -21.96
C ASP A 83 24.54 54.67 -21.95
N CYS A 84 23.36 54.53 -22.58
CA CYS A 84 22.30 55.54 -22.55
C CYS A 84 20.84 55.00 -22.48
N LYS A 85 20.59 53.70 -22.23
CA LYS A 85 19.21 53.17 -22.21
C LYS A 85 18.90 52.36 -20.95
N LEU A 86 17.96 52.88 -20.16
CA LEU A 86 17.35 52.19 -19.02
C LEU A 86 16.25 51.24 -19.53
N GLU A 87 16.40 49.95 -19.28
CA GLU A 87 15.37 48.95 -19.54
C GLU A 87 14.70 48.53 -18.23
N PHE A 88 13.38 48.41 -18.28
CA PHE A 88 12.58 47.97 -17.14
C PHE A 88 12.84 46.49 -16.85
N VAL A 89 13.36 46.21 -15.65
CA VAL A 89 13.67 44.84 -15.19
C VAL A 89 12.47 44.24 -14.47
N GLY A 90 11.85 45.01 -13.58
CA GLY A 90 10.66 44.59 -12.84
C GLY A 90 10.29 45.52 -11.68
N ARG A 91 9.27 45.11 -10.91
CA ARG A 91 8.75 45.81 -9.73
C ARG A 91 8.82 44.89 -8.51
N CYS A 92 9.12 45.48 -7.37
CA CYS A 92 9.22 44.78 -6.10
C CYS A 92 8.36 45.49 -5.05
N VAL A 93 7.73 44.74 -4.15
CA VAL A 93 6.96 45.31 -3.03
C VAL A 93 7.71 45.03 -1.73
N MET A 94 8.00 46.08 -0.97
CA MET A 94 8.85 46.03 0.22
C MET A 94 8.16 46.76 1.37
N LYS A 95 8.28 46.26 2.60
CA LYS A 95 7.76 46.93 3.79
C LYS A 95 8.88 47.78 4.42
N PRO A 96 8.72 49.10 4.58
CA PRO A 96 9.73 49.93 5.22
C PRO A 96 9.79 49.71 6.73
N THR A 97 10.98 49.84 7.31
CA THR A 97 11.16 50.00 8.75
C THR A 97 11.05 51.48 9.09
N VAL A 98 10.04 51.86 9.88
CA VAL A 98 9.75 53.26 10.20
C VAL A 98 10.43 53.64 11.52
N LYS A 99 11.27 54.67 11.50
CA LYS A 99 11.89 55.27 12.67
C LYS A 99 11.20 56.58 13.00
N THR A 100 10.58 56.64 14.18
CA THR A 100 9.98 57.89 14.69
C THR A 100 11.00 58.75 15.40
N VAL A 101 10.75 60.06 15.54
CA VAL A 101 11.69 60.98 16.22
C VAL A 101 12.01 60.53 17.65
N GLU A 102 11.03 59.94 18.34
CA GLU A 102 11.13 59.47 19.73
C GLU A 102 11.90 58.15 19.93
N GLU A 103 12.08 57.35 18.88
CA GLU A 103 12.77 56.05 18.98
C GLU A 103 14.29 56.20 18.87
N ALA A 104 15.02 55.51 19.74
CA ALA A 104 16.48 55.45 19.69
C ALA A 104 16.94 54.57 18.51
N TYR A 105 17.98 55.02 17.80
CA TYR A 105 18.61 54.26 16.70
C TYR A 105 19.53 53.18 17.29
N ALA A 106 18.95 52.08 17.77
CA ALA A 106 19.69 51.00 18.42
C ALA A 106 19.10 49.60 18.13
N PRO A 107 19.90 48.53 18.30
CA PRO A 107 19.44 47.15 18.19
C PRO A 107 18.28 46.85 19.17
N PRO A 108 17.31 46.01 18.80
CA PRO A 108 17.30 45.14 17.61
C PRO A 108 16.62 45.72 16.36
N LYS A 109 16.01 46.91 16.43
CA LYS A 109 15.20 47.48 15.33
C LYS A 109 16.04 48.22 14.28
N PHE A 110 17.10 48.91 14.71
CA PHE A 110 17.93 49.75 13.86
C PHE A 110 19.42 49.39 14.00
N PRO A 111 20.21 49.42 12.92
CA PRO A 111 19.76 49.57 11.52
C PRO A 111 18.93 48.36 11.04
N PRO A 112 18.04 48.53 10.04
CA PRO A 112 17.23 47.44 9.53
C PRO A 112 18.09 46.35 8.86
N ARG A 113 17.70 45.09 9.02
CA ARG A 113 18.38 43.95 8.38
C ARG A 113 18.03 43.89 6.89
N LEU A 114 19.00 43.50 6.07
CA LEU A 114 18.78 43.25 4.65
C LEU A 114 17.86 42.04 4.47
N SER A 115 16.96 42.09 3.50
CA SER A 115 16.13 40.95 3.13
C SER A 115 16.04 40.79 1.62
N TRP A 116 15.92 39.54 1.16
CA TRP A 116 15.66 39.25 -0.25
C TRP A 116 14.21 39.54 -0.59
N HIS A 117 14.00 40.30 -1.67
CA HIS A 117 12.67 40.61 -2.17
C HIS A 117 12.55 40.25 -3.65
N GLN A 118 11.42 39.65 -4.01
CA GLN A 118 11.15 39.19 -5.38
C GLN A 118 10.80 40.36 -6.30
N VAL A 119 11.41 40.35 -7.47
CA VAL A 119 11.22 41.35 -8.52
C VAL A 119 10.35 40.74 -9.62
N TYR A 120 9.14 41.26 -9.76
CA TYR A 120 8.15 40.79 -10.73
C TYR A 120 8.23 41.57 -12.03
N ASN A 121 8.25 40.85 -13.15
CA ASN A 121 8.01 41.43 -14.46
C ASN A 121 6.70 40.84 -15.00
N LYS A 122 5.67 41.69 -15.13
CA LYS A 122 4.28 41.26 -15.34
C LYS A 122 3.82 40.35 -14.19
N ASN A 123 3.64 39.05 -14.45
CA ASN A 123 3.24 38.03 -13.46
C ASN A 123 4.37 37.07 -13.08
N ASP A 124 5.55 37.18 -13.72
CA ASP A 124 6.65 36.24 -13.51
C ASP A 124 7.72 36.84 -12.60
N VAL A 125 8.29 36.03 -11.70
CA VAL A 125 9.45 36.41 -10.89
C VAL A 125 10.68 36.46 -11.80
N SER A 126 11.22 37.65 -12.00
CA SER A 126 12.30 37.92 -12.94
C SER A 126 13.68 37.95 -12.28
N ALA A 127 13.76 38.38 -11.02
CA ALA A 127 14.97 38.50 -10.21
C ALA A 127 14.64 38.57 -8.72
N GLU A 128 15.66 38.58 -7.87
CA GLU A 128 15.56 38.91 -6.45
C GLU A 128 16.56 40.02 -6.12
N ILE A 129 16.18 40.93 -5.22
CA ILE A 129 17.03 42.03 -4.76
C ILE A 129 17.23 41.92 -3.24
N LEU A 130 18.47 42.02 -2.79
CA LEU A 130 18.82 42.13 -1.37
C LEU A 130 18.84 43.61 -0.99
N ALA A 131 17.85 44.05 -0.23
CA ALA A 131 17.74 45.46 0.17
C ALA A 131 17.05 45.59 1.52
N ALA A 132 17.32 46.70 2.21
CA ALA A 132 16.58 47.16 3.39
C ALA A 132 16.05 48.56 3.08
N ILE A 133 14.82 48.85 3.52
CA ILE A 133 14.23 50.18 3.38
C ILE A 133 13.95 50.73 4.77
N GLU A 134 14.48 51.93 5.02
CA GLU A 134 14.23 52.71 6.21
C GLU A 134 13.45 53.98 5.85
N LEU A 135 12.47 54.33 6.69
CA LEU A 135 11.73 55.59 6.60
C LEU A 135 11.98 56.38 7.89
N LEU A 136 12.71 57.49 7.78
CA LEU A 136 13.11 58.34 8.90
C LEU A 136 12.16 59.54 9.04
N GLU A 137 11.55 59.70 10.21
CA GLU A 137 10.85 60.94 10.58
C GLU A 137 11.90 61.99 10.98
N LEU A 138 12.02 63.07 10.19
CA LEU A 138 12.92 64.18 10.47
C LEU A 138 12.24 65.21 11.40
N SER A 139 12.97 65.72 12.40
CA SER A 139 12.53 66.90 13.16
C SER A 139 12.73 68.16 12.32
N GLN A 140 11.85 69.15 12.50
CA GLN A 140 11.86 70.41 11.75
C GLN A 140 13.16 71.22 11.91
N ASP A 141 13.98 70.89 12.91
CA ASP A 141 15.24 71.56 13.25
C ASP A 141 16.51 70.76 12.86
N SER A 142 16.38 69.72 12.03
CA SER A 142 17.55 68.95 11.55
C SER A 142 18.16 69.63 10.31
N GLU A 143 19.27 70.35 10.49
CA GLU A 143 20.04 71.02 9.42
C GLU A 143 20.75 70.04 8.45
N ASP A 144 20.55 68.72 8.56
CA ASP A 144 21.16 67.71 7.68
C ASP A 144 20.42 67.53 6.34
N ALA A 145 19.37 68.31 6.05
CA ALA A 145 18.66 68.28 4.78
C ALA A 145 19.33 69.16 3.70
N THR A 146 20.64 68.99 3.49
CA THR A 146 21.34 69.52 2.31
C THR A 146 22.28 68.45 1.74
N ASP A 147 21.77 67.64 0.82
CA ASP A 147 22.27 67.65 -0.57
C ASP A 147 21.40 66.82 -1.51
N ASP A 148 21.20 67.37 -2.70
CA ASP A 148 20.41 66.83 -3.79
C ASP A 148 21.13 65.59 -4.38
N ARG A 149 20.46 64.43 -4.43
CA ARG A 149 20.85 63.24 -5.22
C ARG A 149 22.25 62.61 -5.00
N THR A 150 22.95 62.89 -3.90
CA THR A 150 24.17 62.12 -3.59
C THR A 150 23.83 60.73 -3.07
N ILE A 151 24.14 59.70 -3.85
CA ILE A 151 24.25 58.32 -3.36
C ILE A 151 25.31 58.33 -2.25
N THR A 152 24.90 58.45 -1.00
CA THR A 152 25.79 58.31 0.15
C THR A 152 26.31 56.88 0.22
N ARG A 153 27.58 56.71 0.59
CA ARG A 153 28.17 55.36 0.78
C ARG A 153 27.37 54.63 1.85
N ILE A 154 27.06 53.35 1.61
CA ILE A 154 26.35 52.47 2.55
C ILE A 154 27.02 52.59 3.93
N PRO A 155 26.27 52.89 5.01
CA PRO A 155 26.83 52.96 6.36
C PRO A 155 27.62 51.68 6.68
N PRO A 156 28.80 51.79 7.33
CA PRO A 156 29.65 50.64 7.61
C PRO A 156 28.92 49.56 8.42
N ASP A 157 27.93 49.94 9.24
CA ASP A 157 27.13 49.04 10.08
C ASP A 157 26.10 48.20 9.30
N ILE A 158 25.72 48.62 8.08
CA ILE A 158 24.77 47.91 7.20
C ILE A 158 25.52 47.08 6.16
N LYS A 159 26.75 47.47 5.83
CA LYS A 159 27.56 46.77 4.84
C LYS A 159 27.87 45.36 5.36
N PRO A 160 27.48 44.29 4.63
CA PRO A 160 27.82 42.94 5.04
C PRO A 160 29.34 42.75 5.02
N ASN A 161 29.87 42.16 6.10
CA ASN A 161 31.27 41.78 6.17
C ASN A 161 31.53 40.68 5.14
N LEU A 162 32.42 40.92 4.18
CA LEU A 162 32.79 39.91 3.19
C LEU A 162 33.86 39.00 3.77
N VAL A 163 33.63 37.69 3.69
CA VAL A 163 34.56 36.67 4.15
C VAL A 163 34.93 35.78 2.97
N ASN A 164 36.18 35.34 2.94
CA ASN A 164 36.66 34.43 1.92
C ASN A 164 36.10 33.02 2.16
N HIS A 165 35.54 32.45 1.11
CA HIS A 165 34.99 31.11 1.11
C HIS A 165 35.56 30.33 -0.06
N ARG A 166 35.77 29.04 0.16
CA ARG A 166 36.15 28.11 -0.89
C ARG A 166 34.90 27.36 -1.35
N ILE A 167 34.66 27.40 -2.65
CA ILE A 167 33.64 26.62 -3.32
C ILE A 167 34.34 25.45 -4.00
N GLU A 168 34.00 24.25 -3.57
CA GLU A 168 34.49 23.01 -4.15
C GLU A 168 33.36 22.36 -4.93
N VAL A 169 33.63 21.98 -6.17
CA VAL A 169 32.65 21.44 -7.11
C VAL A 169 33.14 20.11 -7.65
N VAL A 170 32.26 19.12 -7.64
CA VAL A 170 32.39 17.86 -8.37
C VAL A 170 31.57 17.94 -9.65
N PHE A 171 32.25 18.07 -10.79
CA PHE A 171 31.73 17.85 -12.12
C PHE A 171 31.68 16.35 -12.42
N TRP A 172 30.60 15.68 -11.99
CA TRP A 172 30.49 14.24 -12.20
C TRP A 172 30.23 13.91 -13.67
N GLY A 173 29.13 14.42 -14.24
CA GLY A 173 28.80 14.13 -15.63
C GLY A 173 27.47 14.70 -16.11
N MET A 174 27.20 14.50 -17.39
CA MET A 174 25.96 14.88 -18.06
C MET A 174 25.09 13.64 -18.31
N ARG A 175 23.77 13.79 -18.20
CA ARG A 175 22.74 12.77 -18.50
C ARG A 175 21.65 13.39 -19.38
N ASP A 176 20.88 12.55 -20.06
CA ASP A 176 19.67 12.92 -20.80
C ASP A 176 19.79 14.14 -21.75
N LEU A 177 20.93 14.27 -22.44
CA LEU A 177 21.19 15.37 -23.36
C LEU A 177 20.21 15.33 -24.55
N LYS A 178 19.38 16.38 -24.67
CA LYS A 178 18.45 16.60 -25.79
C LYS A 178 19.13 17.35 -26.94
N LYS A 179 18.50 17.31 -28.12
CA LYS A 179 18.97 18.07 -29.29
C LYS A 179 18.81 19.58 -29.09
N LEU A 180 19.82 20.33 -29.54
CA LEU A 180 19.85 21.79 -29.56
C LEU A 180 19.91 22.29 -31.01
N GLN A 181 18.93 23.09 -31.41
CA GLN A 181 18.81 23.63 -32.79
C GLN A 181 18.94 22.53 -33.86
N MET A 182 18.20 21.43 -33.69
CA MET A 182 18.26 20.21 -34.52
C MET A 182 19.60 19.44 -34.55
N SER A 183 20.66 19.95 -33.91
CA SER A 183 21.94 19.25 -33.72
C SER A 183 21.98 18.49 -32.40
N GLN A 184 22.67 17.34 -32.37
CA GLN A 184 22.97 16.65 -31.11
C GLN A 184 24.07 17.38 -30.35
N VAL A 185 23.90 17.51 -29.04
CA VAL A 185 24.94 18.00 -28.12
C VAL A 185 25.96 16.90 -27.95
N ASN A 186 27.20 17.16 -28.34
CA ASN A 186 28.26 16.15 -28.33
C ASN A 186 29.43 16.55 -27.44
N LYS A 187 29.66 17.85 -27.21
CA LYS A 187 30.81 18.35 -26.44
C LYS A 187 30.35 19.36 -25.38
N PRO A 188 29.50 18.93 -24.42
CA PRO A 188 29.02 19.81 -23.37
C PRO A 188 30.17 20.23 -22.45
N LYS A 189 30.06 21.47 -21.96
CA LYS A 189 30.90 22.11 -20.97
C LYS A 189 29.99 22.82 -19.97
N ILE A 190 30.23 22.62 -18.69
CA ILE A 190 29.54 23.33 -17.60
C ILE A 190 30.43 24.47 -17.09
N VAL A 191 29.81 25.62 -16.88
CA VAL A 191 30.38 26.81 -16.25
C VAL A 191 29.53 27.13 -15.03
N ILE A 192 30.15 27.26 -13.87
CA ILE A 192 29.48 27.67 -12.64
C ILE A 192 29.97 29.07 -12.31
N GLU A 193 29.04 30.01 -12.27
CA GLU A 193 29.30 31.42 -12.00
C GLU A 193 28.77 31.79 -10.62
N CYS A 194 29.59 32.51 -9.87
CA CYS A 194 29.27 33.04 -8.56
C CYS A 194 29.91 34.41 -8.39
N VAL A 195 29.09 35.45 -8.19
CA VAL A 195 29.57 36.85 -8.07
C VAL A 195 30.37 37.23 -9.33
N ASN A 196 31.69 37.43 -9.20
CA ASN A 196 32.59 37.81 -10.29
C ASN A 196 33.52 36.66 -10.70
N GLU A 197 33.42 35.52 -10.03
CA GLU A 197 34.26 34.36 -10.28
C GLU A 197 33.47 33.30 -11.03
N ALA A 198 34.14 32.62 -11.96
CA ALA A 198 33.55 31.55 -12.75
C ALA A 198 34.53 30.38 -12.84
N VAL A 199 34.03 29.19 -12.53
CA VAL A 199 34.78 27.95 -12.71
C VAL A 199 34.21 27.19 -13.90
N THR A 200 35.11 26.67 -14.74
CA THR A 200 34.71 25.89 -15.90
C THR A 200 35.20 24.45 -15.81
N SER A 201 34.30 23.51 -16.07
CA SER A 201 34.66 22.11 -16.28
C SER A 201 35.47 21.90 -17.56
N ASP A 202 36.12 20.74 -17.64
CA ASP A 202 36.69 20.22 -18.86
C ASP A 202 35.60 20.01 -19.93
N THR A 203 35.98 20.19 -21.20
CA THR A 203 35.06 19.92 -22.30
C THR A 203 34.99 18.42 -22.57
N LEU A 204 33.80 17.84 -22.54
CA LEU A 204 33.64 16.43 -22.92
C LEU A 204 34.00 16.25 -24.40
N THR A 205 34.84 15.25 -24.70
CA THR A 205 35.28 14.98 -26.08
C THR A 205 34.17 14.36 -26.93
N ASN A 206 33.39 13.46 -26.33
CA ASN A 206 32.23 12.82 -26.95
C ASN A 206 31.22 12.34 -25.89
N ALA A 207 30.15 13.11 -25.71
CA ALA A 207 29.08 12.81 -24.76
C ALA A 207 28.31 11.51 -25.05
N LYS A 208 28.39 10.94 -26.26
CA LYS A 208 27.76 9.63 -26.54
C LYS A 208 28.57 8.45 -25.98
N LYS A 209 29.89 8.60 -25.88
CA LYS A 209 30.79 7.54 -25.40
C LYS A 209 31.10 7.71 -23.91
N CYS A 210 31.41 8.94 -23.51
CA CYS A 210 31.79 9.28 -22.14
C CYS A 210 30.87 10.37 -21.61
N LEU A 211 30.09 10.04 -20.59
CA LEU A 211 29.15 10.97 -19.95
C LEU A 211 29.75 11.67 -18.73
N ASN A 212 30.86 11.14 -18.17
CA ASN A 212 31.53 11.71 -17.01
C ASN A 212 32.72 12.58 -17.41
N PHE A 213 32.99 13.65 -16.65
CA PHE A 213 34.13 14.53 -16.87
C PHE A 213 35.43 13.88 -16.39
N PRO A 214 36.58 14.11 -17.08
CA PRO A 214 37.84 13.47 -16.75
C PRO A 214 38.41 13.95 -15.41
N ASN A 215 38.41 15.26 -15.15
CA ASN A 215 38.78 15.83 -13.86
C ASN A 215 37.52 16.34 -13.14
N PRO A 216 36.99 15.60 -12.16
CA PRO A 216 35.71 15.94 -11.57
C PRO A 216 35.83 17.05 -10.52
N VAL A 217 36.91 17.14 -9.75
CA VAL A 217 36.99 18.07 -8.61
C VAL A 217 37.76 19.33 -8.97
N ILE A 218 37.09 20.48 -8.86
CA ILE A 218 37.71 21.80 -9.01
C ILE A 218 37.27 22.68 -7.83
N ALA A 219 38.20 23.46 -7.28
CA ALA A 219 37.91 24.42 -6.23
C ALA A 219 38.32 25.83 -6.65
N PHE A 220 37.56 26.82 -6.21
CA PHE A 220 37.86 28.24 -6.41
C PHE A 220 37.41 29.03 -5.18
N GLU A 221 37.99 30.23 -5.01
CA GLU A 221 37.76 31.08 -3.85
C GLU A 221 36.87 32.26 -4.23
N VAL A 222 35.89 32.59 -3.38
CA VAL A 222 34.93 33.66 -3.60
C VAL A 222 34.69 34.43 -2.31
N MET A 223 34.68 35.75 -2.41
CA MET A 223 34.31 36.66 -1.33
C MET A 223 32.80 36.93 -1.37
N PHE A 224 32.08 36.57 -0.32
CA PHE A 224 30.66 36.93 -0.14
C PHE A 224 30.35 37.18 1.34
N PRO A 225 29.17 37.75 1.69
CA PRO A 225 28.81 38.07 3.07
C PRO A 225 29.00 36.93 4.08
N GLU A 226 29.45 37.26 5.29
CA GLU A 226 29.60 36.31 6.41
C GLU A 226 28.26 35.71 6.82
N GLN A 227 27.20 36.52 6.79
CA GLN A 227 25.84 36.05 7.00
C GLN A 227 25.38 35.22 5.81
N GLN A 228 25.18 33.92 6.03
CA GLN A 228 24.78 32.94 5.01
C GLN A 228 23.47 33.31 4.30
N GLU A 229 22.57 34.03 4.97
CA GLU A 229 21.30 34.52 4.43
C GLU A 229 21.48 35.52 3.27
N TYR A 230 22.62 36.22 3.23
CA TYR A 230 22.95 37.20 2.19
C TYR A 230 23.78 36.61 1.06
N ALA A 231 24.05 35.31 1.09
CA ALA A 231 24.84 34.64 0.08
C ALA A 231 24.10 34.64 -1.28
N PRO A 232 24.76 35.05 -2.37
CA PRO A 232 24.15 35.10 -3.69
C PRO A 232 23.89 33.69 -4.25
N PRO A 233 22.93 33.50 -5.15
CA PRO A 233 22.70 32.21 -5.79
C PRO A 233 23.82 31.85 -6.78
N LEU A 234 23.99 30.56 -7.04
CA LEU A 234 24.93 30.02 -8.02
C LEU A 234 24.23 29.81 -9.36
N SER A 235 24.86 30.26 -10.45
CA SER A 235 24.37 30.03 -11.82
C SER A 235 25.20 28.94 -12.49
N LEU A 236 24.55 27.82 -12.82
CA LEU A 236 25.14 26.74 -13.60
C LEU A 236 24.70 26.92 -15.06
N LYS A 237 25.65 27.12 -15.95
CA LYS A 237 25.42 27.28 -17.39
C LYS A 237 26.05 26.14 -18.16
N MET A 238 25.32 25.62 -19.14
CA MET A 238 25.79 24.61 -20.08
C MET A 238 26.05 25.23 -21.44
N PHE A 239 27.17 24.84 -22.04
CA PHE A 239 27.55 25.20 -23.40
C PHE A 239 27.91 23.94 -24.19
N ASP A 240 27.57 23.90 -25.47
CA ASP A 240 28.01 22.86 -26.42
C ASP A 240 29.16 23.42 -27.26
N CYS A 241 30.37 22.89 -27.07
CA CYS A 241 31.59 23.32 -27.75
C CYS A 241 31.68 22.66 -29.13
N ARG A 242 31.22 23.36 -30.18
CA ARG A 242 31.22 22.86 -31.56
C ARG A 242 32.61 23.07 -32.21
N ASN A 243 32.74 22.56 -33.43
CA ASN A 243 33.96 22.75 -34.21
C ASN A 243 34.23 24.24 -34.47
N PHE A 244 35.48 24.59 -34.74
CA PHE A 244 35.93 25.98 -34.97
C PHE A 244 35.78 26.92 -33.76
N GLY A 245 35.78 26.39 -32.53
CA GLY A 245 35.77 27.20 -31.31
C GLY A 245 34.43 27.84 -30.96
N ILE A 246 33.35 27.47 -31.66
CA ILE A 246 32.01 28.01 -31.43
C ILE A 246 31.38 27.30 -30.22
N SER A 247 31.12 28.03 -29.13
CA SER A 247 30.34 27.54 -28.00
C SER A 247 28.89 28.00 -28.10
N VAL A 248 27.95 27.05 -28.19
CA VAL A 248 26.51 27.35 -28.23
C VAL A 248 25.93 27.20 -26.84
N TYR A 249 25.27 28.25 -26.34
CA TYR A 249 24.56 28.20 -25.07
C TYR A 249 23.43 27.17 -25.13
N ALA A 250 23.40 26.29 -24.14
CA ALA A 250 22.54 25.13 -24.12
C ALA A 250 21.43 25.24 -23.08
N GLY A 251 21.76 25.74 -21.89
CA GLY A 251 20.78 25.96 -20.83
C GLY A 251 21.41 26.47 -19.53
N THR A 252 20.57 26.85 -18.59
CA THR A 252 20.97 27.32 -17.25
C THR A 252 20.16 26.64 -16.16
N HIS A 253 20.75 26.55 -14.97
CA HIS A 253 20.09 26.19 -13.74
C HIS A 253 20.62 27.11 -12.63
N ILE A 254 19.72 27.73 -11.86
CA ILE A 254 20.09 28.64 -10.76
C ILE A 254 19.74 27.93 -9.46
N VAL A 255 20.72 27.78 -8.57
CA VAL A 255 20.53 27.18 -7.25
C VAL A 255 20.85 28.17 -6.14
N PRO A 256 20.08 28.17 -5.05
CA PRO A 256 20.41 28.99 -3.91
C PRO A 256 21.65 28.42 -3.19
N MET A 257 22.60 29.30 -2.83
CA MET A 257 23.89 28.88 -2.28
C MET A 257 23.78 28.20 -0.91
N TRP A 258 22.79 28.58 -0.10
CA TRP A 258 22.72 28.17 1.30
C TRP A 258 22.57 26.65 1.51
N ILE A 259 22.08 25.93 0.50
CA ILE A 259 21.94 24.46 0.52
C ILE A 259 23.31 23.76 0.49
N PHE A 260 24.36 24.43 0.02
CA PHE A 260 25.70 23.85 -0.15
C PHE A 260 26.68 24.22 0.96
N PHE A 261 26.27 25.02 1.95
CA PHE A 261 27.15 25.33 3.07
C PHE A 261 27.54 24.07 3.83
N TYR A 262 28.84 23.90 3.98
CA TYR A 262 29.45 22.82 4.72
C TYR A 262 30.11 23.40 5.98
N GLN A 263 29.68 22.91 7.15
CA GLN A 263 30.31 23.24 8.41
C GLN A 263 31.33 22.14 8.76
N PRO A 264 32.64 22.41 8.62
CA PRO A 264 33.65 21.45 9.03
C PRO A 264 33.64 21.30 10.55
N ILE A 265 34.01 20.10 11.02
CA ILE A 265 34.14 19.82 12.45
C ILE A 265 35.61 19.85 12.85
N THR A 266 35.92 20.33 14.04
CA THR A 266 37.31 20.20 14.54
C THR A 266 37.59 18.76 14.93
N MET A 267 38.86 18.34 14.85
CA MET A 267 39.26 17.00 15.29
C MET A 267 38.89 16.75 16.76
N GLN A 268 39.01 17.77 17.61
CA GLN A 268 38.60 17.69 19.01
C GLN A 268 37.09 17.49 19.20
N GLU A 269 36.26 18.20 18.43
CA GLU A 269 34.81 18.00 18.46
C GLU A 269 34.40 16.63 17.95
N ARG A 270 35.08 16.11 16.91
CA ARG A 270 34.87 14.74 16.42
C ARG A 270 35.14 13.72 17.53
N GLU A 271 36.26 13.85 18.25
CA GLU A 271 36.58 13.01 19.41
C GLU A 271 35.57 13.18 20.56
N ARG A 272 35.12 14.41 20.85
CA ARG A 272 34.07 14.66 21.86
C ARG A 272 32.77 13.95 21.50
N LYS A 273 32.38 13.91 20.22
CA LYS A 273 31.17 13.19 19.76
C LYS A 273 31.30 11.67 19.97
N PHE A 274 32.49 11.09 19.80
CA PHE A 274 32.72 9.70 20.16
C PHE A 274 32.60 9.47 21.68
N LEU A 275 33.14 10.39 22.49
CA LEU A 275 33.14 10.30 23.96
C LEU A 275 31.78 10.61 24.63
N SER A 276 30.97 11.50 24.04
CA SER A 276 29.67 11.89 24.61
C SER A 276 28.69 10.74 24.65
N VAL A 277 28.73 9.87 23.64
CA VAL A 277 27.87 8.67 23.54
C VAL A 277 28.20 7.67 24.64
N GLN A 278 29.48 7.52 24.99
CA GLN A 278 29.94 6.69 26.10
C GLN A 278 29.43 7.22 27.45
N ARG A 279 29.44 8.54 27.68
CA ARG A 279 28.91 9.14 28.93
C ARG A 279 27.39 9.04 29.06
N SER A 280 26.63 9.16 27.98
CA SER A 280 25.17 8.96 28.02
C SER A 280 24.80 7.51 28.33
N PHE A 281 25.55 6.54 27.79
CA PHE A 281 25.36 5.12 28.09
C PHE A 281 25.74 4.79 29.54
N VAL A 282 26.88 5.29 30.03
CA VAL A 282 27.29 5.15 31.43
C VAL A 282 26.29 5.82 32.37
N LYS A 283 25.75 7.00 32.03
CA LYS A 283 24.68 7.65 32.80
C LYS A 283 23.39 6.84 32.82
N GLN A 284 22.95 6.25 31.70
CA GLN A 284 21.77 5.37 31.69
C GLN A 284 21.98 4.12 32.55
N ILE A 285 23.18 3.53 32.54
CA ILE A 285 23.54 2.41 33.41
C ILE A 285 23.59 2.86 34.88
N GLU A 286 24.20 4.00 35.18
CA GLU A 286 24.25 4.57 36.54
C GLU A 286 22.87 5.00 37.06
N GLU A 287 21.99 5.51 36.20
CA GLU A 287 20.59 5.85 36.52
C GLU A 287 19.75 4.58 36.74
N SER A 288 19.96 3.53 35.95
CA SER A 288 19.35 2.21 36.21
C SER A 288 19.87 1.54 37.49
N ARG A 289 21.08 1.89 37.94
CA ARG A 289 21.67 1.49 39.23
C ARG A 289 21.29 2.42 40.40
N LYS A 290 20.66 3.57 40.14
CA LYS A 290 20.25 4.58 41.15
C LYS A 290 18.74 4.56 41.45
N ILE A 291 18.05 3.46 41.15
CA ILE A 291 16.73 3.17 41.72
C ILE A 291 16.97 2.59 43.12
N ASP A 292 16.69 3.43 44.12
CA ASP A 292 16.71 3.33 45.58
C ASP A 292 17.53 2.22 46.32
N PRO A 293 18.44 2.61 47.24
CA PRO A 293 19.02 1.74 48.27
C PRO A 293 18.08 1.56 49.49
N LYS A 294 16.86 1.09 49.24
CA LYS A 294 15.89 0.67 50.28
C LYS A 294 15.11 -0.57 49.88
N GLU A 295 15.82 -1.64 49.52
CA GLU A 295 15.21 -2.99 49.51
C GLU A 295 16.20 -4.13 49.82
N GLU A 296 17.30 -3.82 50.52
CA GLU A 296 18.28 -4.83 50.94
C GLU A 296 17.94 -5.58 52.25
N ASP A 297 16.79 -5.28 52.89
CA ASP A 297 16.39 -5.95 54.14
C ASP A 297 15.11 -6.83 54.06
N ILE A 298 14.54 -7.04 52.86
CA ILE A 298 13.36 -7.93 52.69
C ILE A 298 13.70 -9.27 52.01
N SER A 299 14.89 -9.43 51.40
CA SER A 299 15.25 -10.69 50.73
C SER A 299 15.85 -11.76 51.66
N LYS A 300 16.31 -11.40 52.87
CA LYS A 300 16.90 -12.37 53.83
C LYS A 300 15.90 -13.08 54.75
N LYS A 301 14.59 -12.75 54.70
CA LYS A 301 13.55 -13.43 55.50
C LYS A 301 12.59 -14.33 54.71
N LYS A 302 12.48 -14.20 53.39
CA LYS A 302 11.66 -15.12 52.56
C LYS A 302 12.36 -16.43 52.22
N ASP A 303 13.68 -16.49 52.35
CA ASP A 303 14.48 -17.69 52.04
C ASP A 303 14.50 -18.76 53.16
N SER A 304 13.97 -18.45 54.35
CA SER A 304 13.86 -19.43 55.46
C SER A 304 12.46 -20.04 55.63
N LEU A 305 11.42 -19.42 55.06
CA LEU A 305 10.04 -19.92 55.12
C LEU A 305 9.69 -20.83 53.93
N PHE A 306 10.31 -20.57 52.77
CA PHE A 306 10.12 -21.41 51.57
C PHE A 306 10.87 -22.76 51.66
N LYS A 307 11.96 -22.84 52.44
CA LYS A 307 12.71 -24.09 52.70
C LYS A 307 12.08 -25.01 53.75
N ARG A 308 11.05 -24.57 54.50
CA ARG A 308 10.35 -25.39 55.52
C ARG A 308 9.02 -25.98 55.06
N ILE A 309 8.49 -25.58 53.90
CA ILE A 309 7.21 -26.10 53.39
C ILE A 309 7.41 -27.24 52.38
N CYS A 310 8.58 -27.37 51.74
CA CYS A 310 8.84 -28.43 50.76
C CYS A 310 9.62 -29.65 51.30
N ARG A 311 9.38 -30.07 52.55
CA ARG A 311 9.93 -31.36 53.01
C ARG A 311 9.01 -32.26 53.84
N CYS A 312 7.74 -31.94 53.98
CA CYS A 312 6.80 -32.80 54.68
C CYS A 312 5.52 -33.03 53.87
N ILE A 313 5.28 -34.32 53.61
CA ILE A 313 3.99 -34.98 53.37
C ILE A 313 3.63 -35.22 51.90
N CYS A 314 4.12 -36.36 51.41
CA CYS A 314 3.38 -37.27 50.56
C CYS A 314 1.98 -37.55 51.14
N PHE A 315 0.90 -37.41 50.35
CA PHE A 315 -0.12 -38.46 50.15
C PHE A 315 -1.19 -38.02 49.12
N LYS A 316 -1.50 -38.96 48.21
CA LYS A 316 -2.48 -38.97 47.11
C LYS A 316 -3.81 -38.19 47.32
N ARG A 317 -4.25 -37.41 46.31
CA ARG A 317 -5.47 -37.69 45.52
C ARG A 317 -5.59 -36.85 44.25
N ARG A 318 -6.22 -37.46 43.25
CA ARG A 318 -6.31 -37.19 41.81
C ARG A 318 -7.36 -36.12 41.49
N ILE A 319 -6.98 -35.06 40.78
CA ILE A 319 -7.87 -34.25 39.94
C ILE A 319 -7.17 -34.15 38.58
N GLU A 320 -7.82 -34.65 37.53
CA GLU A 320 -7.33 -34.62 36.15
C GLU A 320 -7.59 -33.24 35.55
N GLU A 321 -6.57 -32.38 35.51
CA GLU A 321 -6.53 -31.23 34.62
C GLU A 321 -5.56 -31.53 33.47
N LYS A 322 -6.07 -31.35 32.24
CA LYS A 322 -5.34 -31.60 30.99
C LYS A 322 -4.11 -30.68 30.88
N PRO A 323 -2.98 -31.17 30.34
CA PRO A 323 -1.80 -30.33 30.18
C PRO A 323 -2.06 -29.25 29.13
N SER A 324 -1.88 -27.99 29.52
CA SER A 324 -1.58 -26.90 28.60
C SER A 324 -0.22 -27.22 27.98
N VAL A 325 -0.23 -27.58 26.70
CA VAL A 325 0.97 -27.75 25.89
C VAL A 325 1.68 -26.41 25.81
N ILE A 326 2.74 -26.26 26.59
CA ILE A 326 3.81 -25.30 26.31
C ILE A 326 4.47 -25.85 25.05
N PHE A 327 4.30 -25.15 23.92
CA PHE A 327 5.01 -25.49 22.69
C PHE A 327 6.49 -25.11 22.90
N ASP A 328 7.37 -26.10 22.79
CA ASP A 328 8.81 -25.88 22.76
C ASP A 328 9.18 -24.98 21.57
N ASP A 329 9.84 -23.85 21.84
CA ASP A 329 10.28 -22.83 20.87
C ASP A 329 11.36 -23.31 19.86
N ALA A 330 11.69 -24.61 19.84
CA ALA A 330 12.74 -25.21 19.01
C ALA A 330 12.24 -26.05 17.82
N GLU A 331 10.92 -26.24 17.65
CA GLU A 331 10.33 -26.97 16.51
C GLU A 331 9.21 -26.17 15.81
N PHE A 332 9.44 -24.89 15.49
CA PHE A 332 8.78 -24.34 14.30
C PHE A 332 9.54 -24.87 13.07
N VAL A 333 9.25 -26.12 12.74
CA VAL A 333 9.61 -26.75 11.47
C VAL A 333 9.33 -25.72 10.37
N GLU A 334 10.34 -25.41 9.55
CA GLU A 334 10.14 -24.79 8.24
C GLU A 334 9.19 -25.71 7.45
N SER A 335 7.89 -25.54 7.64
CA SER A 335 6.91 -26.19 6.78
C SER A 335 7.07 -25.57 5.40
N ASP A 336 7.08 -26.39 4.35
CA ASP A 336 7.06 -25.96 2.94
C ASP A 336 5.93 -24.95 2.60
N ASP A 337 5.02 -24.70 3.54
CA ASP A 337 3.92 -23.74 3.46
C ASP A 337 4.34 -22.25 3.62
N PHE A 338 5.54 -21.95 4.15
CA PHE A 338 6.02 -20.57 4.33
C PHE A 338 6.97 -20.13 3.22
N ASP A 339 6.65 -19.00 2.58
CA ASP A 339 7.41 -18.42 1.48
C ASP A 339 7.59 -16.90 1.66
N TRP A 340 8.19 -16.26 0.65
CA TRP A 340 8.35 -14.80 0.64
C TRP A 340 7.01 -14.06 0.75
N TRP A 341 5.92 -14.61 0.19
CA TRP A 341 4.58 -14.01 0.29
C TRP A 341 4.07 -14.01 1.72
N THR A 342 4.33 -15.05 2.53
CA THR A 342 4.04 -15.04 3.96
C THR A 342 4.69 -13.84 4.66
N LYS A 343 5.99 -13.62 4.42
CA LYS A 343 6.74 -12.47 4.97
C LYS A 343 6.14 -11.14 4.52
N PHE A 344 5.77 -11.03 3.24
CA PHE A 344 5.18 -9.82 2.67
C PHE A 344 3.81 -9.49 3.28
N TYR A 345 2.91 -10.47 3.40
CA TYR A 345 1.59 -10.26 4.01
C TYR A 345 1.66 -10.00 5.51
N ALA A 346 2.57 -10.65 6.25
CA ALA A 346 2.85 -10.34 7.64
C ALA A 346 3.28 -8.87 7.82
N SER A 347 4.10 -8.38 6.89
CA SER A 347 4.57 -6.99 6.90
C SER A 347 3.48 -5.99 6.50
N LEU A 348 2.56 -6.37 5.62
CA LEU A 348 1.38 -5.56 5.27
C LEU A 348 0.43 -5.39 6.45
N GLU A 349 0.19 -6.43 7.23
CA GLU A 349 -0.65 -6.35 8.42
C GLU A 349 -0.12 -5.32 9.41
N VAL A 350 1.17 -5.39 9.75
CA VAL A 350 1.80 -4.39 10.64
C VAL A 350 1.74 -2.98 10.05
N TYR A 351 1.79 -2.84 8.72
CA TYR A 351 1.64 -1.55 8.06
C TYR A 351 0.20 -0.98 8.21
N PHE A 352 -0.82 -1.83 8.07
CA PHE A 352 -2.23 -1.41 8.15
C PHE A 352 -2.79 -1.34 9.58
N ASP A 353 -2.30 -2.13 10.54
CA ASP A 353 -2.71 -2.03 11.95
C ASP A 353 -2.35 -0.67 12.56
N ASN A 354 -1.30 -0.02 12.04
CA ASN A 354 -0.94 1.36 12.39
C ASN A 354 -1.86 2.43 11.74
N LYS A 355 -2.76 2.03 10.83
CA LYS A 355 -3.69 2.87 10.09
C LYS A 355 -5.06 2.17 9.98
N ALA A 356 -5.83 2.18 11.07
CA ALA A 356 -7.16 1.57 11.13
C ALA A 356 -8.06 1.97 9.95
N SER A 357 -8.42 1.02 9.06
CA SER A 357 -9.76 0.85 8.41
C SER A 357 -9.81 0.00 7.12
N ASP A 358 -8.71 -0.27 6.41
CA ASP A 358 -8.76 -0.95 5.08
C ASP A 358 -8.07 -2.32 5.04
N VAL A 359 -8.65 -3.33 5.71
CA VAL A 359 -8.05 -4.68 5.88
C VAL A 359 -8.59 -5.73 4.88
N THR A 360 -9.29 -5.32 3.82
CA THR A 360 -10.03 -6.25 2.95
C THR A 360 -9.18 -7.03 1.93
N ASN A 361 -7.87 -6.77 1.84
CA ASN A 361 -6.97 -7.37 0.83
C ASN A 361 -5.64 -7.92 1.39
N LEU A 362 -5.60 -8.36 2.66
CA LEU A 362 -4.51 -9.22 3.14
C LEU A 362 -4.73 -10.65 2.61
N GLY A 363 -3.68 -11.35 2.19
CA GLY A 363 -3.79 -12.74 1.75
C GLY A 363 -4.51 -13.58 2.81
N ILE A 364 -5.65 -14.16 2.43
CA ILE A 364 -6.59 -14.81 3.38
C ILE A 364 -5.90 -15.97 4.13
N HIS A 365 -4.93 -16.64 3.49
CA HIS A 365 -4.12 -17.66 4.14
C HIS A 365 -3.39 -17.17 5.40
N PHE A 366 -2.88 -15.93 5.39
CA PHE A 366 -2.23 -15.36 6.56
C PHE A 366 -3.24 -15.01 7.66
N GLN A 367 -4.46 -14.60 7.28
CA GLN A 367 -5.54 -14.32 8.23
C GLN A 367 -6.05 -15.58 8.95
N GLU A 368 -5.88 -16.76 8.36
CA GLU A 368 -6.28 -18.06 8.91
C GLU A 368 -5.27 -18.66 9.92
N LEU A 369 -4.12 -18.03 10.11
CA LEU A 369 -3.18 -18.39 11.18
C LEU A 369 -3.73 -17.91 12.53
N PRO A 370 -3.52 -18.66 13.64
CA PRO A 370 -3.86 -18.17 14.98
C PRO A 370 -3.24 -16.79 15.25
N SER A 371 -3.95 -15.93 15.98
CA SER A 371 -3.50 -14.56 16.31
C SER A 371 -2.08 -14.53 16.86
N ASP A 372 -1.75 -15.49 17.72
CA ASP A 372 -0.44 -15.58 18.37
C ASP A 372 0.66 -15.95 17.36
N THR A 373 0.36 -16.83 16.41
CA THR A 373 1.27 -17.22 15.33
C THR A 373 1.48 -16.08 14.33
N ARG A 374 0.43 -15.32 13.99
CA ARG A 374 0.52 -14.12 13.14
C ARG A 374 1.39 -13.06 13.79
N THR A 375 1.16 -12.79 15.07
CA THR A 375 1.92 -11.81 15.86
C THR A 375 3.39 -12.24 15.97
N SER A 376 3.66 -13.52 16.22
CA SER A 376 5.02 -14.07 16.26
C SER A 376 5.74 -13.95 14.91
N LEU A 377 5.10 -14.34 13.80
CA LEU A 377 5.65 -14.21 12.45
C LEU A 377 5.89 -12.75 12.05
N ALA A 378 4.93 -11.87 12.35
CA ALA A 378 5.01 -10.44 12.10
C ALA A 378 6.14 -9.77 12.91
N ASN A 379 6.41 -10.28 14.11
CA ASN A 379 7.51 -9.81 14.96
C ASN A 379 8.87 -10.41 14.56
N LYS A 380 8.90 -11.61 13.97
CA LYS A 380 10.13 -12.34 13.63
C LYS A 380 10.65 -12.03 12.22
N TYR A 381 9.80 -12.06 11.20
CA TYR A 381 10.23 -11.90 9.80
C TYR A 381 9.54 -10.71 9.15
N LYS A 382 10.13 -9.52 9.30
CA LYS A 382 9.56 -8.26 8.80
C LYS A 382 10.37 -7.68 7.64
N LEU A 383 9.68 -7.14 6.64
CA LEU A 383 10.24 -6.18 5.69
C LEU A 383 9.53 -4.82 5.83
N LYS A 384 10.20 -3.73 5.47
CA LYS A 384 9.62 -2.38 5.56
C LYS A 384 8.79 -2.10 4.30
N ILE A 385 7.54 -1.67 4.46
CA ILE A 385 6.68 -1.28 3.33
C ILE A 385 6.63 0.24 3.27
N TYR A 386 7.12 0.79 2.17
CA TYR A 386 7.06 2.22 1.91
C TYR A 386 5.83 2.56 1.05
N PRO A 387 5.02 3.55 1.46
CA PRO A 387 3.80 3.91 0.74
C PRO A 387 4.04 4.68 -0.55
N ASN A 388 5.22 5.29 -0.67
CA ASN A 388 5.68 6.09 -1.80
C ASN A 388 7.09 5.63 -2.21
N GLU A 389 7.65 6.28 -3.23
CA GLU A 389 9.01 6.09 -3.71
C GLU A 389 10.03 6.22 -2.57
N LEU A 390 11.10 5.44 -2.66
CA LEU A 390 12.19 5.47 -1.68
C LEU A 390 12.91 6.84 -1.68
N GLU A 391 13.04 7.48 -2.84
CA GLU A 391 13.59 8.83 -2.99
C GLU A 391 12.74 9.88 -2.25
N SER A 392 11.43 9.68 -2.16
CA SER A 392 10.50 10.60 -1.50
C SER A 392 10.52 10.47 0.02
N GLN A 393 11.25 9.51 0.59
CA GLN A 393 11.34 9.35 2.04
C GLN A 393 12.27 10.41 2.65
N PRO A 394 11.82 11.14 3.69
CA PRO A 394 12.61 12.20 4.30
C PRO A 394 13.90 11.68 4.94
N GLU A 395 13.90 10.42 5.41
CA GLU A 395 15.07 9.75 5.99
C GLU A 395 16.24 9.58 5.01
N PHE A 396 15.99 9.64 3.71
CA PHE A 396 17.00 9.43 2.65
C PHE A 396 17.32 10.68 1.82
N GLY A 397 16.56 11.77 1.98
CA GLY A 397 16.83 13.05 1.32
C GLY A 397 17.00 12.95 -0.21
N GLY A 398 16.18 12.14 -0.89
CA GLY A 398 16.25 11.95 -2.34
C GLY A 398 17.48 11.22 -2.86
N PHE A 399 18.29 10.60 -1.98
CA PHE A 399 19.61 10.05 -2.33
C PHE A 399 20.53 11.07 -3.03
N ALA A 400 20.33 12.35 -2.71
CA ALA A 400 21.10 13.48 -3.24
C ALA A 400 22.21 13.91 -2.27
N ASP A 401 22.71 12.99 -1.43
CA ASP A 401 23.73 13.27 -0.43
C ASP A 401 25.13 13.41 -1.05
N LEU A 402 25.43 12.57 -2.04
CA LEU A 402 26.70 12.57 -2.79
C LEU A 402 26.55 13.21 -4.17
N LEU A 403 25.51 12.83 -4.93
CA LEU A 403 25.26 13.30 -6.29
C LEU A 403 23.95 14.09 -6.36
N HIS A 404 24.05 15.40 -6.56
CA HIS A 404 22.90 16.26 -6.85
C HIS A 404 22.57 16.23 -8.35
N VAL A 405 21.28 16.39 -8.65
CA VAL A 405 20.72 16.35 -10.00
C VAL A 405 20.27 17.76 -10.38
N PHE A 406 20.93 18.37 -11.36
CA PHE A 406 20.68 19.73 -11.84
C PHE A 406 20.12 19.70 -13.27
N PRO A 407 18.79 19.75 -13.46
CA PRO A 407 18.18 19.83 -14.79
C PRO A 407 18.48 21.18 -15.47
N MET A 408 19.01 21.16 -16.68
CA MET A 408 19.43 22.37 -17.41
C MET A 408 18.32 22.86 -18.33
N TYR A 409 17.83 24.09 -18.16
CA TYR A 409 16.65 24.60 -18.88
C TYR A 409 17.00 25.54 -20.04
N LYS A 410 16.22 25.50 -21.13
CA LYS A 410 16.21 26.52 -22.20
C LYS A 410 15.50 27.77 -21.68
N GLY A 411 16.26 28.69 -21.09
CA GLY A 411 15.71 29.93 -20.53
C GLY A 411 15.43 29.83 -19.04
N LYS A 412 14.65 30.79 -18.50
CA LYS A 412 14.27 30.81 -17.07
C LYS A 412 13.11 29.85 -16.83
N ARG A 413 13.06 29.28 -15.62
CA ARG A 413 11.94 28.44 -15.17
C ARG A 413 10.66 29.26 -15.11
N THR A 414 9.56 28.66 -15.58
CA THR A 414 8.24 29.28 -15.60
C THR A 414 7.42 29.01 -14.33
N GLY A 415 7.84 28.04 -13.52
CA GLY A 415 7.12 27.62 -12.30
C GLY A 415 6.06 26.53 -12.53
N ASP A 416 5.69 26.28 -13.78
CA ASP A 416 4.93 25.09 -14.20
C ASP A 416 5.89 23.92 -14.50
N GLU A 417 5.78 22.84 -13.72
CA GLU A 417 6.64 21.66 -13.84
C GLU A 417 6.59 21.01 -15.22
N THR A 418 5.41 20.98 -15.84
CA THR A 418 5.22 20.31 -17.14
C THR A 418 5.93 21.04 -18.27
N VAL A 419 5.88 22.38 -18.23
CA VAL A 419 6.56 23.25 -19.20
C VAL A 419 8.07 23.24 -18.96
N ASP A 420 8.50 23.28 -17.70
CA ASP A 420 9.91 23.22 -17.31
C ASP A 420 10.56 21.88 -17.76
N GLU A 421 9.88 20.74 -17.61
CA GLU A 421 10.36 19.44 -18.09
C GLU A 421 10.57 19.40 -19.62
N GLN A 422 9.64 19.99 -20.37
CA GLN A 422 9.77 20.10 -21.83
C GLN A 422 10.96 20.99 -22.22
N ASN A 423 11.20 22.06 -21.46
CA ASN A 423 12.31 23.00 -21.67
C ASN A 423 13.68 22.47 -21.21
N THR A 424 13.73 21.32 -20.54
CA THR A 424 15.00 20.70 -20.11
C THR A 424 15.83 20.23 -21.31
N THR A 425 17.12 20.55 -21.32
CA THR A 425 18.10 20.23 -22.38
C THR A 425 19.05 19.10 -22.05
N GLY A 426 19.15 18.76 -20.77
CA GLY A 426 20.08 17.79 -20.24
C GLY A 426 20.10 17.91 -18.73
N VAL A 427 20.72 16.94 -18.07
CA VAL A 427 20.81 16.88 -16.62
C VAL A 427 22.29 16.86 -16.25
N PHE A 428 22.74 17.85 -15.49
CA PHE A 428 24.07 17.85 -14.91
C PHE A 428 24.02 17.14 -13.56
N LYS A 429 24.82 16.09 -13.39
CA LYS A 429 25.06 15.48 -12.09
C LYS A 429 26.36 16.01 -11.52
N GLY A 430 26.34 16.41 -10.26
CA GLY A 430 27.51 16.97 -9.59
C GLY A 430 27.28 17.17 -8.10
N SER A 431 28.29 17.71 -7.42
CA SER A 431 28.20 18.01 -5.99
C SER A 431 28.91 19.32 -5.67
N LEU A 432 28.38 20.10 -4.74
CA LEU A 432 28.95 21.40 -4.35
C LEU A 432 29.04 21.50 -2.83
N ARG A 433 30.15 22.05 -2.34
CA ARG A 433 30.35 22.37 -0.93
C ARG A 433 30.99 23.75 -0.81
N VAL A 434 30.44 24.56 0.08
CA VAL A 434 30.88 25.94 0.35
C VAL A 434 31.29 26.05 1.80
N TYR A 435 32.52 26.45 2.08
CA TYR A 435 33.03 26.59 3.45
C TYR A 435 34.02 27.75 3.56
N ARG A 436 34.21 28.27 4.77
CA ARG A 436 35.12 29.39 5.06
C ARG A 436 36.57 29.00 4.75
N TRP A 437 37.34 29.92 4.18
CA TRP A 437 38.73 29.69 3.79
C TRP A 437 39.60 30.94 4.00
N PRO A 438 40.86 30.85 4.47
CA PRO A 438 41.53 29.65 4.97
C PRO A 438 40.91 29.16 6.28
N LEU A 439 41.09 27.87 6.57
CA LEU A 439 40.63 27.26 7.81
C LEU A 439 41.61 27.58 8.95
N LEU A 440 41.11 28.19 10.03
CA LEU A 440 41.90 28.54 11.21
C LEU A 440 41.81 27.41 12.25
N GLY A 441 42.56 26.34 12.06
CA GLY A 441 42.64 25.20 13.00
C GLY A 441 42.57 23.81 12.33
N ASP A 442 42.61 22.76 13.16
CA ASP A 442 42.60 21.36 12.71
C ASP A 442 41.17 20.87 12.41
N TYR A 443 40.64 21.34 11.29
CA TYR A 443 39.33 20.94 10.77
C TYR A 443 39.42 19.65 9.94
N VAL A 444 38.43 18.78 10.15
CA VAL A 444 38.28 17.51 9.44
C VAL A 444 36.89 17.39 8.82
N THR A 445 36.78 16.56 7.78
CA THR A 445 35.50 16.16 7.19
C THR A 445 34.71 15.29 8.18
N ALA A 446 33.45 14.98 7.85
CA ALA A 446 32.66 14.03 8.63
C ALA A 446 33.29 12.62 8.66
N SER A 447 33.96 12.22 7.57
CA SER A 447 34.75 10.99 7.49
C SER A 447 36.09 11.08 8.24
N GLY A 448 36.46 12.24 8.82
CA GLY A 448 37.70 12.41 9.57
C GLY A 448 38.93 12.67 8.71
N LEU A 449 38.76 13.01 7.44
CA LEU A 449 39.86 13.43 6.57
C LEU A 449 40.23 14.90 6.79
N PRO A 450 41.49 15.28 6.61
CA PRO A 450 41.91 16.65 6.86
C PRO A 450 41.39 17.60 5.79
N MET A 451 40.74 18.70 6.21
CA MET A 451 40.06 19.64 5.31
C MET A 451 40.99 20.44 4.38
N HIS A 452 42.28 20.57 4.68
CA HIS A 452 43.22 21.32 3.84
C HIS A 452 43.36 20.74 2.41
N LYS A 453 43.04 19.46 2.24
CA LYS A 453 43.02 18.75 0.95
C LYS A 453 41.67 18.82 0.22
N GLY A 454 40.65 19.48 0.80
CA GLY A 454 39.29 19.58 0.25
C GLY A 454 38.30 18.60 0.90
N VAL A 455 37.02 18.75 0.60
CA VAL A 455 35.92 17.94 1.16
C VAL A 455 35.73 16.66 0.35
N PHE A 456 35.96 16.68 -0.97
CA PHE A 456 35.65 15.58 -1.87
C PHE A 456 36.79 14.58 -2.09
N GLN A 457 37.67 14.44 -1.10
CA GLN A 457 38.79 13.48 -1.15
C GLN A 457 38.32 12.02 -1.29
N ASP A 458 37.23 11.66 -0.61
CA ASP A 458 36.64 10.31 -0.62
C ASP A 458 35.58 10.12 -1.72
N PHE A 459 35.55 11.00 -2.72
CA PHE A 459 34.52 10.92 -3.77
C PHE A 459 34.71 9.64 -4.61
N PRO A 460 33.61 8.94 -5.00
CA PRO A 460 33.71 7.74 -5.82
C PRO A 460 34.48 7.96 -7.13
N SER A 461 35.14 6.90 -7.60
CA SER A 461 35.85 6.92 -8.90
C SER A 461 34.88 7.11 -10.06
N ASN A 462 35.25 7.97 -11.01
CA ASN A 462 34.48 8.25 -12.24
C ASN A 462 34.60 7.15 -13.32
N LEU A 463 35.28 6.04 -13.01
CA LEU A 463 35.45 4.90 -13.90
C LEU A 463 34.11 4.18 -14.16
N ALA A 464 34.00 3.59 -15.36
CA ALA A 464 32.81 2.85 -15.73
C ALA A 464 32.63 1.61 -14.84
N LEU A 465 31.45 1.47 -14.23
CA LEU A 465 31.14 0.37 -13.33
C LEU A 465 30.08 -0.53 -13.96
N ARG A 466 30.41 -1.80 -14.17
CA ARG A 466 29.46 -2.81 -14.65
C ARG A 466 28.64 -3.34 -13.48
N PHE A 467 27.34 -3.54 -13.68
CA PHE A 467 26.44 -4.05 -12.65
C PHE A 467 25.40 -5.00 -13.23
N VAL A 468 24.78 -5.77 -12.34
CA VAL A 468 23.58 -6.57 -12.59
C VAL A 468 22.44 -5.95 -11.77
N LEU A 469 21.40 -5.54 -12.48
CA LEU A 469 20.16 -5.01 -11.91
C LEU A 469 19.14 -6.14 -11.79
N ARG A 470 18.50 -6.24 -10.63
CA ARG A 470 17.29 -7.04 -10.44
C ARG A 470 16.13 -6.15 -10.09
N VAL A 471 15.04 -6.28 -10.84
CA VAL A 471 13.78 -5.56 -10.60
C VAL A 471 12.74 -6.59 -10.20
N TYR A 472 12.27 -6.52 -8.95
CA TYR A 472 11.26 -7.40 -8.41
C TYR A 472 9.92 -6.67 -8.39
N CYS A 473 9.01 -7.04 -9.29
CA CYS A 473 7.67 -6.46 -9.38
C CYS A 473 6.66 -7.37 -8.67
N VAL A 474 6.06 -6.86 -7.59
CA VAL A 474 5.18 -7.64 -6.70
C VAL A 474 3.75 -7.63 -7.22
N ARG A 475 3.12 -6.45 -7.21
CA ARG A 475 1.73 -6.23 -7.63
C ARG A 475 1.48 -4.78 -8.01
N ALA A 476 0.44 -4.51 -8.78
CA ALA A 476 -0.07 -3.16 -8.97
C ALA A 476 -1.38 -2.93 -8.18
N LEU A 477 -1.68 -1.65 -7.94
CA LEU A 477 -2.81 -1.18 -7.15
C LEU A 477 -3.54 -0.09 -7.92
N GLY A 478 -4.85 -0.24 -8.07
CA GLY A 478 -5.74 0.77 -8.66
C GLY A 478 -5.31 1.21 -10.05
N LEU A 479 -4.94 0.27 -10.93
CA LEU A 479 -4.62 0.60 -12.31
C LEU A 479 -5.83 1.24 -13.00
N ARG A 480 -5.57 2.27 -13.81
CA ARG A 480 -6.62 2.92 -14.58
C ARG A 480 -7.16 1.95 -15.64
N PRO A 481 -8.48 1.67 -15.66
CA PRO A 481 -9.07 0.79 -16.64
C PRO A 481 -8.99 1.39 -18.04
N ARG A 482 -8.83 0.52 -19.03
CA ARG A 482 -8.59 0.87 -20.43
C ARG A 482 -9.56 0.16 -21.36
N ASP A 483 -9.94 -1.06 -21.02
CA ASP A 483 -10.97 -1.81 -21.72
C ASP A 483 -12.38 -1.23 -21.49
N LEU A 484 -13.25 -1.43 -22.47
CA LEU A 484 -14.69 -1.12 -22.39
C LEU A 484 -15.41 -1.84 -21.24
N ASN A 485 -14.84 -2.93 -20.74
CA ASN A 485 -15.38 -3.72 -19.62
C ASN A 485 -15.09 -3.09 -18.23
N GLY A 486 -14.38 -1.95 -18.18
CA GLY A 486 -13.99 -1.30 -16.92
C GLY A 486 -12.81 -1.96 -16.20
N LYS A 487 -12.03 -2.79 -16.90
CA LYS A 487 -10.83 -3.49 -16.41
C LYS A 487 -9.65 -3.22 -17.37
N SER A 488 -8.58 -3.99 -17.20
CA SER A 488 -7.39 -4.01 -18.05
C SER A 488 -6.79 -5.42 -18.01
N ASP A 489 -6.00 -5.75 -19.02
CA ASP A 489 -5.15 -6.93 -19.17
C ASP A 489 -3.66 -6.55 -18.99
N PRO A 490 -3.23 -6.11 -17.79
CA PRO A 490 -1.90 -5.55 -17.58
C PRO A 490 -0.75 -6.55 -17.74
N TYR A 491 0.35 -6.08 -18.33
CA TYR A 491 1.66 -6.73 -18.33
C TYR A 491 2.81 -5.74 -18.12
N LEU A 492 3.97 -6.26 -17.71
CA LEU A 492 5.15 -5.45 -17.38
C LEU A 492 6.11 -5.29 -18.57
N HIS A 493 6.73 -4.13 -18.65
CA HIS A 493 7.80 -3.83 -19.58
C HIS A 493 8.91 -3.08 -18.86
N VAL A 494 10.08 -3.71 -18.71
CA VAL A 494 11.23 -3.13 -17.99
C VAL A 494 12.31 -2.76 -18.99
N THR A 495 12.72 -1.49 -18.98
CA THR A 495 13.71 -0.95 -19.91
C THR A 495 14.89 -0.37 -19.15
N LEU A 496 16.09 -0.83 -19.49
CA LEU A 496 17.38 -0.30 -19.05
C LEU A 496 18.20 0.09 -20.27
N ALA A 497 18.28 1.39 -20.55
CA ALA A 497 18.87 1.95 -21.76
C ALA A 497 18.35 1.27 -23.04
N ASN A 498 19.20 0.52 -23.76
CA ASN A 498 18.85 -0.16 -25.01
C ASN A 498 18.32 -1.60 -24.80
N ARG A 499 18.30 -2.09 -23.56
CA ARG A 499 17.80 -3.42 -23.21
C ARG A 499 16.38 -3.29 -22.69
N ALA A 500 15.45 -4.04 -23.25
CA ALA A 500 14.07 -4.07 -22.80
C ALA A 500 13.61 -5.51 -22.66
N ILE A 501 12.93 -5.82 -21.56
CA ILE A 501 12.29 -7.11 -21.32
C ILE A 501 10.78 -6.84 -21.24
N SER A 502 10.04 -7.42 -22.17
CA SER A 502 8.58 -7.39 -22.17
C SER A 502 8.04 -8.70 -21.62
N ASP A 503 7.17 -8.62 -20.62
CA ASP A 503 6.51 -9.76 -20.00
C ASP A 503 5.13 -10.05 -20.62
N LYS A 504 4.95 -9.72 -21.91
CA LYS A 504 3.66 -9.81 -22.63
C LYS A 504 3.05 -11.22 -22.58
N ALA A 505 3.88 -12.27 -22.58
CA ALA A 505 3.43 -13.65 -22.51
C ALA A 505 2.77 -14.02 -21.17
N ASN A 506 3.00 -13.24 -20.11
CA ASN A 506 2.43 -13.44 -18.78
C ASN A 506 1.44 -12.32 -18.43
N CYS A 507 0.65 -11.84 -19.41
CA CYS A 507 -0.39 -10.86 -19.17
C CYS A 507 -1.47 -11.41 -18.21
N ILE A 508 -1.97 -10.56 -17.32
CA ILE A 508 -2.99 -10.93 -16.34
C ILE A 508 -4.31 -10.33 -16.80
N LYS A 509 -5.25 -11.17 -17.23
CA LYS A 509 -6.49 -10.72 -17.85
C LYS A 509 -7.51 -10.17 -16.84
N GLY A 510 -8.13 -9.04 -17.15
CA GLY A 510 -9.32 -8.49 -16.50
C GLY A 510 -9.12 -8.09 -15.04
N GLN A 511 -7.96 -7.50 -14.69
CA GLN A 511 -7.59 -7.13 -13.32
C GLN A 511 -6.95 -5.74 -13.23
N ILE A 512 -7.49 -4.89 -12.35
CA ILE A 512 -6.92 -3.57 -12.02
C ILE A 512 -5.94 -3.59 -10.82
N ASN A 513 -5.90 -4.72 -10.10
CA ASN A 513 -4.97 -4.97 -8.99
C ASN A 513 -4.16 -6.27 -9.23
N PRO A 514 -3.44 -6.39 -10.36
CA PRO A 514 -2.75 -7.63 -10.73
C PRO A 514 -1.61 -7.94 -9.75
N ILE A 515 -1.44 -9.23 -9.44
CA ILE A 515 -0.28 -9.77 -8.72
C ILE A 515 0.68 -10.34 -9.76
N PHE A 516 1.85 -9.72 -9.95
CA PHE A 516 2.83 -10.15 -10.94
C PHE A 516 3.75 -11.23 -10.35
N GLY A 517 4.44 -10.93 -9.23
CA GLY A 517 5.44 -11.82 -8.64
C GLY A 517 6.58 -12.17 -9.60
N ARG A 518 7.15 -11.16 -10.28
CA ARG A 518 8.16 -11.35 -11.35
C ARG A 518 9.48 -10.67 -11.02
N CYS A 519 10.59 -11.35 -11.32
CA CYS A 519 11.93 -10.80 -11.23
C CYS A 519 12.53 -10.65 -12.64
N PHE A 520 13.04 -9.46 -12.94
CA PHE A 520 13.73 -9.16 -14.19
C PHE A 520 15.20 -8.89 -13.90
N GLU A 521 16.10 -9.58 -14.59
CA GLU A 521 17.55 -9.40 -14.45
C GLU A 521 18.13 -8.76 -15.71
N LEU A 522 18.85 -7.66 -15.54
CA LEU A 522 19.41 -6.85 -16.61
C LEU A 522 20.87 -6.48 -16.27
N GLY A 523 21.80 -6.75 -17.18
CA GLY A 523 23.15 -6.19 -17.07
C GLY A 523 23.17 -4.72 -17.46
N GLY A 524 23.98 -3.90 -16.79
CA GLY A 524 24.15 -2.48 -17.08
C GLY A 524 25.55 -1.96 -16.80
N VAL A 525 25.83 -0.74 -17.25
CA VAL A 525 27.11 -0.03 -17.02
C VAL A 525 26.85 1.43 -16.63
N PHE A 526 27.32 1.86 -15.46
CA PHE A 526 27.38 3.29 -15.13
C PHE A 526 28.53 3.96 -15.86
N PRO A 527 28.37 5.22 -16.31
CA PRO A 527 27.20 6.10 -16.17
C PRO A 527 26.11 5.98 -17.28
N GLN A 528 26.31 5.14 -18.30
CA GLN A 528 25.41 5.07 -19.46
C GLN A 528 24.01 4.60 -19.07
N ASP A 529 23.94 3.50 -18.32
CA ASP A 529 22.70 2.82 -17.93
C ASP A 529 22.21 3.30 -16.55
N HIS A 530 22.10 4.62 -16.35
CA HIS A 530 21.84 5.23 -15.04
C HIS A 530 20.37 5.19 -14.57
N THR A 531 19.40 4.98 -15.47
CA THR A 531 17.97 4.98 -15.14
C THR A 531 17.27 3.74 -15.70
N VAL A 532 16.49 3.08 -14.85
CA VAL A 532 15.55 2.03 -15.27
C VAL A 532 14.14 2.59 -15.36
N THR A 533 13.41 2.21 -16.40
CA THR A 533 11.98 2.52 -16.57
C THR A 533 11.18 1.24 -16.43
N ILE A 534 10.18 1.24 -15.55
CA ILE A 534 9.21 0.17 -15.41
C ILE A 534 7.87 0.69 -15.91
N ALA A 535 7.34 0.09 -16.96
CA ALA A 535 6.07 0.45 -17.58
C ALA A 535 5.06 -0.70 -17.43
N VAL A 536 3.80 -0.33 -17.24
CA VAL A 536 2.65 -1.24 -17.26
C VAL A 536 1.84 -0.92 -18.51
N TYR A 537 1.67 -1.93 -19.35
CA TYR A 537 0.89 -1.86 -20.58
C TYR A 537 -0.37 -2.69 -20.44
N ASP A 538 -1.41 -2.29 -21.18
CA ASP A 538 -2.63 -3.05 -21.37
C ASP A 538 -2.51 -3.89 -22.65
N TRP A 539 -2.76 -5.19 -22.55
CA TRP A 539 -2.71 -6.07 -23.70
C TRP A 539 -4.01 -5.99 -24.51
N ASP A 540 -3.91 -5.67 -25.80
CA ASP A 540 -5.05 -5.66 -26.71
C ASP A 540 -4.92 -6.78 -27.75
N ALA A 541 -6.00 -7.55 -27.95
CA ALA A 541 -6.04 -8.58 -28.99
C ALA A 541 -5.96 -8.00 -30.41
N VAL A 542 -6.46 -6.77 -30.61
CA VAL A 542 -6.50 -6.07 -31.90
C VAL A 542 -6.00 -4.63 -31.71
N GLY A 543 -4.83 -4.30 -32.26
CA GLY A 543 -4.27 -2.95 -32.21
C GLY A 543 -2.86 -2.90 -31.64
N ARG A 544 -2.48 -1.74 -31.11
CA ARG A 544 -1.24 -1.55 -30.36
C ARG A 544 -1.58 -1.53 -28.88
N ASP A 545 -0.81 -2.27 -28.10
CA ASP A 545 -0.93 -2.31 -26.64
C ASP A 545 -0.85 -0.90 -26.04
N ASP A 546 -1.76 -0.61 -25.13
CA ASP A 546 -1.97 0.72 -24.57
C ASP A 546 -1.09 0.97 -23.33
N LEU A 547 -0.29 2.03 -23.30
CA LEU A 547 0.49 2.37 -22.10
C LEU A 547 -0.47 2.85 -21.00
N ILE A 548 -0.57 2.10 -19.90
CA ILE A 548 -1.30 2.53 -18.70
C ILE A 548 -0.49 3.64 -18.03
N GLY A 549 0.75 3.32 -17.62
CA GLY A 549 1.68 4.28 -17.03
C GLY A 549 3.07 3.68 -16.79
N GLN A 550 4.04 4.54 -16.46
CA GLN A 550 5.43 4.16 -16.20
C GLN A 550 5.98 4.90 -14.99
N THR A 551 7.01 4.31 -14.37
CA THR A 551 7.82 4.92 -13.31
C THR A 551 9.30 4.78 -13.67
N LYS A 552 10.13 5.72 -13.18
CA LYS A 552 11.58 5.75 -13.43
C LYS A 552 12.33 5.74 -12.11
N ILE A 553 13.48 5.06 -12.08
CA ILE A 553 14.36 4.96 -10.92
C ILE A 553 15.78 5.30 -11.32
N ASP A 554 16.40 6.25 -10.61
CA ASP A 554 17.81 6.61 -10.78
C ASP A 554 18.72 5.64 -10.01
N LEU A 555 19.27 4.68 -10.74
CA LEU A 555 20.12 3.62 -10.19
C LEU A 555 21.46 4.14 -9.72
N GLU A 556 21.99 5.17 -10.37
CA GLU A 556 23.30 5.73 -10.06
C GLU A 556 23.28 6.44 -8.69
N ASN A 557 22.24 7.23 -8.43
CA ASN A 557 22.06 7.87 -7.12
C ASN A 557 21.82 6.85 -6.01
N ARG A 558 20.98 5.82 -6.27
CA ARG A 558 20.78 4.71 -5.32
C ARG A 558 22.04 3.91 -5.02
N PHE A 559 22.95 3.79 -5.99
CA PHE A 559 24.19 3.06 -5.81
C PHE A 559 25.22 3.84 -4.98
N TYR A 560 25.42 5.12 -5.27
CA TYR A 560 26.49 5.89 -4.62
C TYR A 560 26.11 6.49 -3.26
N THR A 561 24.82 6.60 -2.93
CA THR A 561 24.36 7.18 -1.67
C THR A 561 24.98 6.54 -0.42
N LYS A 562 25.20 7.32 0.64
CA LYS A 562 25.64 6.84 1.96
C LYS A 562 24.66 5.86 2.61
N HIS A 563 23.40 5.87 2.18
CA HIS A 563 22.31 5.05 2.71
C HIS A 563 22.33 3.59 2.22
N ARG A 564 23.25 3.22 1.29
CA ARG A 564 23.37 1.85 0.74
C ARG A 564 22.05 1.35 0.11
N ALA A 565 21.43 2.18 -0.74
CA ALA A 565 20.13 1.86 -1.34
C ALA A 565 20.18 0.84 -2.48
N HIS A 566 21.35 0.27 -2.79
CA HIS A 566 21.54 -0.72 -3.84
C HIS A 566 21.15 -2.15 -3.44
N CYS A 567 21.12 -2.47 -2.15
CA CYS A 567 20.61 -3.74 -1.62
C CYS A 567 20.21 -3.55 -0.16
N GLY A 568 18.91 -3.66 0.13
CA GLY A 568 18.40 -3.39 1.49
C GLY A 568 18.88 -4.42 2.54
N ILE A 569 19.11 -3.95 3.76
CA ILE A 569 19.59 -4.75 4.92
C ILE A 569 18.44 -5.56 5.54
N ALA A 570 18.57 -6.88 5.56
CA ALA A 570 17.57 -7.80 6.14
C ALA A 570 17.40 -7.63 7.66
N GLU A 571 16.24 -8.06 8.18
CA GLU A 571 15.93 -8.06 9.61
C GLU A 571 16.86 -9.01 10.39
N ASP A 572 17.04 -10.21 9.87
CA ASP A 572 17.85 -11.30 10.44
C ASP A 572 18.84 -11.86 9.41
N TYR A 573 19.90 -12.50 9.90
CA TYR A 573 20.88 -13.19 9.05
C TYR A 573 20.56 -14.69 9.00
N LEU A 574 20.11 -15.16 7.84
CA LEU A 574 19.83 -16.58 7.58
C LEU A 574 20.63 -17.08 6.38
N THR A 575 21.16 -18.30 6.49
CA THR A 575 21.96 -18.94 5.43
C THR A 575 21.12 -19.76 4.46
N SER A 576 19.91 -20.15 4.85
CA SER A 576 18.96 -20.97 4.09
C SER A 576 17.52 -20.50 4.29
N GLY A 577 16.57 -21.12 3.59
CA GLY A 577 15.15 -20.80 3.68
C GLY A 577 14.73 -19.59 2.83
N TYR A 578 13.45 -19.22 2.91
CA TYR A 578 12.86 -18.14 2.11
C TYR A 578 13.29 -16.74 2.55
N CYS A 579 13.91 -16.60 3.72
CA CYS A 579 14.49 -15.37 4.26
C CYS A 579 16.03 -15.32 4.16
N GLN A 580 16.62 -16.13 3.26
CA GLN A 580 18.07 -16.20 3.07
C GLN A 580 18.70 -14.82 2.79
N TRP A 581 19.90 -14.61 3.35
CA TRP A 581 20.71 -13.43 3.09
C TRP A 581 20.94 -13.20 1.58
N ARG A 582 20.67 -11.99 1.13
CA ARG A 582 20.54 -11.64 -0.29
C ARG A 582 21.66 -10.76 -0.85
N ASP A 583 22.52 -10.20 0.01
CA ASP A 583 23.66 -9.38 -0.43
C ASP A 583 24.84 -10.30 -0.78
N ALA A 584 25.66 -9.90 -1.77
CA ALA A 584 26.87 -10.61 -2.14
C ALA A 584 27.92 -10.57 -1.02
N ASN A 585 27.97 -9.47 -0.28
CA ASN A 585 28.86 -9.33 0.87
C ASN A 585 28.15 -9.80 2.15
N LYS A 586 28.88 -10.54 2.99
CA LYS A 586 28.41 -10.89 4.34
C LYS A 586 28.30 -9.64 5.22
N PRO A 587 27.42 -9.62 6.26
CA PRO A 587 27.26 -8.48 7.16
C PRO A 587 28.57 -7.94 7.75
N THR A 588 29.47 -8.82 8.18
CA THR A 588 30.83 -8.48 8.67
C THR A 588 31.61 -7.62 7.68
N VAL A 589 31.74 -8.07 6.43
CA VAL A 589 32.44 -7.36 5.36
C VAL A 589 31.79 -6.00 5.05
N ILE A 590 30.46 -5.93 5.07
CA ILE A 590 29.75 -4.65 4.88
C ILE A 590 30.09 -3.67 6.01
N LEU A 591 30.05 -4.13 7.26
CA LEU A 591 30.36 -3.31 8.42
C LEU A 591 31.80 -2.80 8.38
N GLU A 592 32.77 -3.66 8.10
CA GLU A 592 34.18 -3.29 7.94
C GLU A 592 34.39 -2.23 6.84
N ASN A 593 33.75 -2.42 5.68
CA ASN A 593 33.85 -1.46 4.58
C ASN A 593 33.25 -0.09 4.95
N LEU A 594 32.14 -0.06 5.69
CA LEU A 594 31.56 1.18 6.20
C LEU A 594 32.45 1.83 7.26
N CYS A 595 33.03 1.05 8.17
CA CYS A 595 33.95 1.56 9.18
C CYS A 595 35.21 2.17 8.56
N ARG A 596 35.75 1.53 7.52
CA ARG A 596 36.87 2.05 6.72
C ARG A 596 36.50 3.34 5.99
N LYS A 597 35.32 3.39 5.35
CA LYS A 597 34.82 4.59 4.63
C LYS A 597 34.65 5.80 5.55
N TRP A 598 34.27 5.58 6.82
CA TRP A 598 34.07 6.65 7.80
C TRP A 598 35.29 6.91 8.71
N ASN A 599 36.39 6.18 8.51
CA ASN A 599 37.61 6.24 9.31
C ASN A 599 37.33 6.17 10.82
N ILE A 600 36.63 5.10 11.25
CA ILE A 600 36.20 4.88 12.65
C ILE A 600 36.82 3.63 13.32
N GLY A 601 37.87 3.06 12.72
CA GLY A 601 38.52 1.84 13.19
C GLY A 601 37.70 0.57 12.87
N ASP A 602 38.36 -0.59 12.86
CA ASP A 602 37.69 -1.86 12.58
C ASP A 602 36.72 -2.27 13.70
N PRO A 603 35.62 -2.99 13.40
CA PRO A 603 34.66 -3.44 14.40
C PRO A 603 35.28 -4.48 15.35
N GLU A 604 35.05 -4.31 16.65
CA GLU A 604 35.53 -5.23 17.69
C GLU A 604 34.41 -6.18 18.12
N TYR A 605 34.58 -7.48 17.87
CA TYR A 605 33.57 -8.50 18.18
C TYR A 605 33.81 -9.13 19.55
N GLY A 606 32.87 -8.93 20.47
CA GLY A 606 32.78 -9.64 21.74
C GLY A 606 31.98 -10.95 21.61
N ALA A 607 31.67 -11.57 22.76
CA ALA A 607 30.88 -12.81 22.80
C ALA A 607 29.39 -12.58 22.50
N THR A 608 28.84 -11.45 22.93
CA THR A 608 27.40 -11.12 22.84
C THR A 608 27.12 -9.75 22.23
N SER A 609 28.17 -9.00 21.87
CA SER A 609 28.06 -7.63 21.39
C SER A 609 29.19 -7.30 20.42
N VAL A 610 28.97 -6.25 19.63
CA VAL A 610 29.99 -5.65 18.77
C VAL A 610 30.18 -4.19 19.14
N ILE A 611 31.43 -3.75 19.21
CA ILE A 611 31.78 -2.37 19.49
C ILE A 611 32.21 -1.71 18.18
N VAL A 612 31.53 -0.63 17.83
CA VAL A 612 31.84 0.20 16.64
C VAL A 612 31.93 1.64 17.10
N ALA A 613 33.04 2.31 16.80
CA ALA A 613 33.26 3.71 17.17
C ALA A 613 33.02 4.00 18.67
N ARG A 614 33.50 3.10 19.55
CA ARG A 614 33.32 3.15 21.02
C ARG A 614 31.86 3.02 21.51
N LYS A 615 30.94 2.64 20.62
CA LYS A 615 29.55 2.31 20.97
C LYS A 615 29.33 0.81 20.87
N GLU A 616 28.77 0.25 21.93
CA GLU A 616 28.41 -1.16 22.00
C GLU A 616 27.01 -1.41 21.42
N PHE A 617 26.89 -2.44 20.58
CA PHE A 617 25.65 -2.91 20.01
C PHE A 617 25.41 -4.35 20.44
N SER A 618 24.33 -4.58 21.18
CA SER A 618 23.86 -5.91 21.57
C SER A 618 22.45 -6.17 21.03
N PRO A 619 22.21 -7.36 20.46
CA PRO A 619 20.86 -7.85 20.13
C PRO A 619 20.06 -8.17 21.40
N LYS A 620 18.72 -8.03 21.35
CA LYS A 620 17.84 -8.24 22.53
C LYS A 620 17.70 -9.71 22.96
N ASN A 621 17.64 -10.64 22.01
CA ASN A 621 17.40 -12.07 22.25
C ASN A 621 18.47 -12.92 21.54
N PHE A 622 19.71 -12.85 21.97
CA PHE A 622 20.81 -13.56 21.33
C PHE A 622 21.29 -14.75 22.15
N ALA A 623 21.14 -15.94 21.56
CA ALA A 623 21.73 -17.16 22.06
C ALA A 623 23.04 -17.41 21.30
N ILE A 624 24.13 -17.63 22.05
CA ILE A 624 25.43 -18.00 21.49
C ILE A 624 25.27 -19.36 20.82
N SER A 625 25.66 -19.47 19.55
CA SER A 625 25.62 -20.73 18.82
C SER A 625 26.99 -21.41 18.85
N ASP A 626 27.04 -22.69 18.45
CA ASP A 626 28.32 -23.39 18.29
C ASP A 626 29.16 -22.79 17.13
N ASN A 627 28.52 -22.05 16.22
CA ASN A 627 29.17 -21.45 15.06
C ASN A 627 29.51 -19.96 15.31
N LYS A 628 30.73 -19.73 15.81
CA LYS A 628 31.26 -18.37 16.05
C LYS A 628 31.25 -17.47 14.81
N GLU A 629 31.36 -18.03 13.60
CA GLU A 629 31.32 -17.22 12.38
C GLU A 629 29.89 -16.71 12.12
N PHE A 630 28.89 -17.56 12.33
CA PHE A 630 27.48 -17.17 12.23
C PHE A 630 27.13 -16.08 13.25
N ASP A 631 27.54 -16.26 14.50
CA ASP A 631 27.36 -15.30 15.59
C ASP A 631 27.94 -13.92 15.23
N ARG A 632 29.15 -13.88 14.64
CA ARG A 632 29.76 -12.63 14.16
C ARG A 632 28.91 -11.94 13.09
N GLN A 633 28.28 -12.69 12.19
CA GLN A 633 27.39 -12.10 11.17
C GLN A 633 26.14 -11.47 11.81
N VAL A 634 25.54 -12.13 12.80
CA VAL A 634 24.36 -11.61 13.52
C VAL A 634 24.70 -10.34 14.31
N LEU A 635 25.86 -10.33 14.99
CA LEU A 635 26.34 -9.15 15.70
C LEU A 635 26.63 -7.98 14.73
N ALA A 636 27.30 -8.26 13.61
CA ALA A 636 27.55 -7.25 12.59
C ALA A 636 26.25 -6.67 12.01
N LEU A 637 25.26 -7.53 11.72
CA LEU A 637 23.95 -7.10 11.24
C LEU A 637 23.24 -6.18 12.25
N THR A 638 23.35 -6.47 13.54
CA THR A 638 22.77 -5.63 14.61
C THR A 638 23.32 -4.21 14.56
N ALA A 639 24.63 -4.05 14.37
CA ALA A 639 25.26 -2.73 14.21
C ALA A 639 24.83 -2.04 12.90
N LEU A 640 24.73 -2.78 11.78
CA LEU A 640 24.27 -2.24 10.49
C LEU A 640 22.83 -1.73 10.54
N ARG A 641 21.93 -2.46 11.22
CA ARG A 641 20.52 -2.04 11.37
C ARG A 641 20.38 -0.78 12.22
N ARG A 642 21.30 -0.57 13.15
CA ARG A 642 21.37 0.59 14.06
C ARG A 642 22.46 1.58 13.66
N TRP A 643 22.85 1.57 12.38
CA TRP A 643 23.95 2.38 11.86
C TRP A 643 23.75 3.89 12.07
N ALA A 644 22.50 4.36 12.06
CA ALA A 644 22.16 5.76 12.36
C ALA A 644 22.60 6.20 13.76
N GLU A 645 22.72 5.26 14.70
CA GLU A 645 23.13 5.55 16.06
C GLU A 645 24.64 5.51 16.29
N VAL A 646 25.43 5.17 15.25
CA VAL A 646 26.90 5.24 15.28
C VAL A 646 27.30 6.71 15.38
N PRO A 647 28.21 7.08 16.31
CA PRO A 647 28.62 8.46 16.47
C PRO A 647 29.21 9.03 15.16
N VAL A 648 29.02 10.35 14.93
CA VAL A 648 29.54 11.10 13.76
C VAL A 648 28.85 10.78 12.42
N VAL A 649 28.34 9.56 12.21
CA VAL A 649 27.78 9.14 10.92
C VAL A 649 26.36 9.68 10.68
N GLY A 650 25.45 9.44 11.64
CA GLY A 650 24.09 10.03 11.65
C GLY A 650 23.23 9.73 10.43
N CYS A 651 23.46 8.62 9.70
CA CYS A 651 22.65 8.20 8.55
C CYS A 651 22.08 6.79 8.72
N ALA A 652 20.80 6.60 8.35
CA ALA A 652 20.16 5.28 8.35
C ALA A 652 20.48 4.52 7.05
N LEU A 653 20.77 3.22 7.16
CA LEU A 653 20.87 2.36 5.98
C LEU A 653 19.47 1.94 5.52
N VAL A 654 19.30 1.74 4.21
CA VAL A 654 18.03 1.24 3.65
C VAL A 654 17.79 -0.19 4.14
N PRO A 655 16.69 -0.46 4.85
CA PRO A 655 16.34 -1.82 5.24
C PRO A 655 15.80 -2.61 4.04
N GLU A 656 15.68 -3.92 4.20
CA GLU A 656 14.89 -4.74 3.31
C GLU A 656 13.46 -4.22 3.22
N HIS A 657 12.99 -3.97 2.00
CA HIS A 657 11.77 -3.23 1.77
C HIS A 657 11.03 -3.64 0.50
N VAL A 658 9.77 -3.20 0.44
CA VAL A 658 8.98 -3.06 -0.78
C VAL A 658 8.52 -1.61 -0.84
N GLU A 659 8.80 -0.92 -1.93
CA GLU A 659 8.34 0.46 -2.18
C GLU A 659 7.13 0.47 -3.10
N THR A 660 6.25 1.44 -2.90
CA THR A 660 5.05 1.64 -3.73
C THR A 660 5.28 2.89 -4.57
N ARG A 661 5.37 2.75 -5.89
CA ARG A 661 5.65 3.86 -6.81
C ARG A 661 4.41 4.24 -7.62
N SER A 662 4.16 5.53 -7.78
CA SER A 662 3.07 6.00 -8.65
C SER A 662 3.45 5.84 -10.14
N LEU A 663 2.46 5.48 -10.96
CA LEU A 663 2.59 5.31 -12.40
C LEU A 663 2.04 6.53 -13.12
N TYR A 664 2.81 7.08 -14.06
CA TYR A 664 2.42 8.26 -14.85
C TYR A 664 2.44 7.95 -16.34
N ASN A 665 1.51 8.53 -17.07
CA ASN A 665 1.50 8.42 -18.53
C ASN A 665 2.10 9.70 -19.14
N PRO A 666 3.16 9.60 -19.98
CA PRO A 666 3.75 10.78 -20.64
C PRO A 666 2.77 11.61 -21.46
N ASN A 667 1.71 10.97 -21.99
CA ASN A 667 0.67 11.65 -22.77
C ASN A 667 -0.37 12.37 -21.89
N LYS A 668 -0.37 12.12 -20.57
CA LYS A 668 -1.28 12.71 -19.58
C LYS A 668 -0.47 13.17 -18.35
N PRO A 669 0.33 14.24 -18.47
CA PRO A 669 1.20 14.70 -17.40
C PRO A 669 0.40 15.09 -16.16
N GLY A 670 0.95 14.85 -14.97
CA GLY A 670 0.35 15.20 -13.68
C GLY A 670 -0.78 14.29 -13.17
N ILE A 671 -1.23 13.28 -13.95
CA ILE A 671 -2.31 12.37 -13.54
C ILE A 671 -1.76 10.97 -13.23
N GLU A 672 -1.87 10.55 -11.97
CA GLU A 672 -1.55 9.18 -11.53
C GLU A 672 -2.49 8.15 -12.21
N GLN A 673 -1.92 7.06 -12.73
CA GLN A 673 -2.64 6.00 -13.46
C GLN A 673 -2.73 4.68 -12.66
N GLY A 674 -2.44 4.74 -11.36
CA GLY A 674 -2.30 3.61 -10.45
C GLY A 674 -0.91 3.56 -9.83
N LYS A 675 -0.66 2.54 -9.00
CA LYS A 675 0.61 2.34 -8.29
C LYS A 675 1.18 0.96 -8.52
N LEU A 676 2.50 0.84 -8.45
CA LEU A 676 3.24 -0.42 -8.58
C LEU A 676 4.10 -0.67 -7.35
N GLN A 677 3.93 -1.83 -6.72
CA GLN A 677 4.77 -2.27 -5.61
C GLN A 677 5.95 -3.09 -6.12
N LEU A 678 7.16 -2.65 -5.82
CA LEU A 678 8.40 -3.25 -6.31
C LEU A 678 9.58 -2.97 -5.38
N TRP A 679 10.73 -3.59 -5.65
CA TRP A 679 12.03 -3.10 -5.22
C TRP A 679 13.09 -3.42 -6.28
N VAL A 680 14.25 -2.78 -6.16
CA VAL A 680 15.38 -3.02 -7.05
C VAL A 680 16.64 -3.31 -6.26
N ASP A 681 17.44 -4.25 -6.74
CA ASP A 681 18.79 -4.52 -6.22
C ASP A 681 19.81 -4.31 -7.34
N VAL A 682 20.92 -3.64 -7.03
CA VAL A 682 22.02 -3.33 -7.96
C VAL A 682 23.30 -3.96 -7.43
N PHE A 683 23.80 -4.98 -8.13
CA PHE A 683 25.02 -5.70 -7.75
C PHE A 683 26.17 -5.32 -8.67
N PRO A 684 27.29 -4.77 -8.17
CA PRO A 684 28.46 -4.55 -9.00
C PRO A 684 29.01 -5.89 -9.49
N VAL A 685 29.44 -5.95 -10.75
CA VAL A 685 30.16 -7.12 -11.27
C VAL A 685 31.57 -7.08 -10.70
N ALA A 686 31.77 -7.80 -9.60
CA ALA A 686 33.04 -7.96 -8.90
C ALA A 686 33.46 -9.44 -8.91
N ASP A 687 34.52 -9.78 -8.17
CA ASP A 687 35.03 -11.16 -8.06
C ASP A 687 34.05 -12.13 -7.38
N LEU A 688 33.07 -11.60 -6.63
CA LEU A 688 32.06 -12.40 -5.96
C LEU A 688 30.91 -12.78 -6.91
N PRO A 689 30.41 -14.03 -6.84
CA PRO A 689 29.26 -14.43 -7.62
C PRO A 689 28.03 -13.62 -7.22
N THR A 690 27.18 -13.31 -8.21
CA THR A 690 25.90 -12.65 -7.95
C THR A 690 25.02 -13.55 -7.06
N PRO A 691 24.38 -13.02 -6.01
CA PRO A 691 23.50 -13.78 -5.12
C PRO A 691 22.37 -14.50 -5.87
N LYS A 692 21.73 -15.49 -5.26
CA LYS A 692 20.54 -16.12 -5.84
C LYS A 692 19.37 -15.13 -5.91
N GLN A 693 18.50 -15.31 -6.90
CA GLN A 693 17.27 -14.52 -7.01
C GLN A 693 16.30 -14.90 -5.91
N VAL A 694 15.60 -13.93 -5.34
CA VAL A 694 14.51 -14.19 -4.39
C VAL A 694 13.32 -14.74 -5.17
N ASN A 695 12.82 -15.91 -4.77
CA ASN A 695 11.63 -16.48 -5.40
C ASN A 695 10.37 -15.76 -4.93
N ILE A 696 9.81 -14.93 -5.82
CA ILE A 696 8.60 -14.16 -5.57
C ILE A 696 7.45 -14.59 -6.48
N ALA A 697 7.61 -15.73 -7.16
CA ALA A 697 6.58 -16.26 -8.04
C ALA A 697 5.27 -16.45 -7.25
N PRO A 698 4.12 -16.05 -7.80
CA PRO A 698 2.84 -16.25 -7.12
C PRO A 698 2.60 -17.76 -6.96
N ARG A 699 1.97 -18.14 -5.85
CA ARG A 699 1.57 -19.54 -5.63
C ARG A 699 0.63 -19.96 -6.75
N LYS A 700 0.89 -21.13 -7.34
CA LYS A 700 0.02 -21.67 -8.39
C LYS A 700 -1.20 -22.33 -7.76
N PRO A 701 -2.37 -22.27 -8.41
CA PRO A 701 -3.53 -23.03 -7.97
C PRO A 701 -3.21 -24.52 -7.93
N VAL A 702 -3.57 -25.17 -6.82
CA VAL A 702 -3.39 -26.62 -6.63
C VAL A 702 -4.73 -27.28 -6.89
N ALA A 703 -4.73 -28.34 -7.71
CA ALA A 703 -5.94 -29.12 -7.97
C ALA A 703 -6.28 -30.01 -6.77
N TYR A 704 -7.53 -29.91 -6.31
CA TYR A 704 -8.11 -30.70 -5.23
C TYR A 704 -9.33 -31.49 -5.72
N GLU A 705 -9.61 -32.59 -5.04
CA GLU A 705 -10.85 -33.34 -5.14
C GLU A 705 -11.52 -33.36 -3.76
N LEU A 706 -12.69 -32.72 -3.65
CA LEU A 706 -13.55 -32.82 -2.47
C LEU A 706 -14.54 -33.97 -2.65
N ARG A 707 -14.46 -34.94 -1.75
CA ARG A 707 -15.41 -36.02 -1.59
C ARG A 707 -16.36 -35.69 -0.45
N VAL A 708 -17.65 -35.69 -0.72
CA VAL A 708 -18.69 -35.47 0.29
C VAL A 708 -19.58 -36.69 0.34
N VAL A 709 -19.56 -37.43 1.44
CA VAL A 709 -20.47 -38.55 1.64
C VAL A 709 -21.65 -38.09 2.48
N VAL A 710 -22.84 -38.19 1.89
CA VAL A 710 -24.11 -38.01 2.58
C VAL A 710 -24.52 -39.36 3.15
N TRP A 711 -24.43 -39.50 4.48
CA TRP A 711 -24.80 -40.73 5.18
C TRP A 711 -26.32 -40.74 5.41
N ASN A 712 -26.79 -39.83 6.26
CA ASN A 712 -28.17 -39.77 6.74
C ASN A 712 -28.69 -38.33 6.74
N ALA A 713 -30.01 -38.18 6.85
CA ALA A 713 -30.70 -36.95 7.13
C ALA A 713 -31.79 -37.21 8.19
N GLU A 714 -31.98 -36.28 9.12
CA GLU A 714 -32.95 -36.39 10.21
C GLU A 714 -33.69 -35.08 10.42
N ASN A 715 -34.91 -35.15 10.99
CA ASN A 715 -35.77 -34.00 11.30
C ASN A 715 -36.11 -33.13 10.10
N ILE A 716 -36.18 -33.71 8.90
CA ILE A 716 -36.63 -32.99 7.70
C ILE A 716 -38.11 -32.68 7.83
N LYS A 717 -38.49 -31.45 7.49
CA LYS A 717 -39.89 -31.00 7.50
C LYS A 717 -40.71 -31.85 6.50
N MET A 718 -41.86 -32.35 6.96
CA MET A 718 -42.77 -33.18 6.15
C MET A 718 -43.96 -32.33 5.69
N ASP A 719 -44.15 -32.24 4.37
CA ASP A 719 -45.11 -31.30 3.77
C ASP A 719 -46.27 -31.98 3.00
N GLU A 720 -46.25 -33.30 2.70
CA GLU A 720 -47.39 -33.99 2.03
C GLU A 720 -48.27 -34.83 2.98
N ASP A 721 -49.59 -34.86 2.73
CA ASP A 721 -50.53 -35.82 3.34
C ASP A 721 -50.76 -37.04 2.40
N ASP A 722 -50.56 -38.26 2.90
CA ASP A 722 -50.73 -39.48 2.11
C ASP A 722 -52.23 -39.74 1.79
N PHE A 723 -52.61 -39.73 0.51
CA PHE A 723 -54.00 -39.76 0.01
C PHE A 723 -54.88 -40.91 0.56
N PHE A 724 -54.27 -42.02 1.01
CA PHE A 724 -54.99 -43.20 1.53
C PHE A 724 -54.99 -43.33 3.06
N THR A 725 -54.00 -42.78 3.76
CA THR A 725 -53.82 -42.96 5.22
C THR A 725 -53.92 -41.66 6.01
N GLY A 726 -53.79 -40.50 5.35
CA GLY A 726 -53.75 -39.19 6.01
C GLY A 726 -52.50 -38.95 6.85
N GLU A 727 -51.46 -39.78 6.71
CA GLU A 727 -50.17 -39.63 7.39
C GLU A 727 -49.24 -38.73 6.59
N LYS A 728 -48.46 -37.88 7.26
CA LYS A 728 -47.51 -37.00 6.57
C LYS A 728 -46.29 -37.78 6.06
N LYS A 729 -45.88 -37.55 4.81
CA LYS A 729 -44.70 -38.20 4.19
C LYS A 729 -43.94 -37.22 3.30
N SER A 730 -42.66 -37.52 3.02
CA SER A 730 -41.86 -36.83 2.01
C SER A 730 -40.94 -37.82 1.27
N ASP A 731 -40.73 -37.59 -0.02
CA ASP A 731 -39.83 -38.31 -0.93
C ASP A 731 -38.49 -37.55 -1.06
N VAL A 732 -37.66 -37.63 -0.02
CA VAL A 732 -36.49 -36.75 0.13
C VAL A 732 -35.34 -37.13 -0.82
N PHE A 733 -34.77 -36.15 -1.50
CA PHE A 733 -33.43 -36.27 -2.10
C PHE A 733 -32.57 -35.05 -1.78
N ILE A 734 -31.25 -35.24 -1.84
CA ILE A 734 -30.29 -34.17 -1.58
C ILE A 734 -29.60 -33.81 -2.89
N ARG A 735 -29.59 -32.52 -3.15
CA ARG A 735 -28.92 -31.90 -4.27
C ARG A 735 -27.72 -31.13 -3.74
N GLY A 736 -26.52 -31.49 -4.20
CA GLY A 736 -25.30 -30.77 -3.89
C GLY A 736 -24.78 -30.10 -5.15
N TRP A 737 -24.49 -28.81 -5.08
CA TRP A 737 -23.85 -28.12 -6.18
C TRP A 737 -22.96 -27.00 -5.70
N GLU A 738 -22.07 -26.68 -6.64
CA GLU A 738 -21.10 -25.61 -6.65
C GLU A 738 -20.28 -25.41 -5.38
N ILE A 739 -18.96 -25.46 -5.60
CA ILE A 739 -17.98 -24.74 -4.79
C ILE A 739 -17.79 -23.30 -5.38
N ALA A 740 -18.73 -22.87 -6.25
CA ALA A 740 -18.43 -21.97 -7.37
C ALA A 740 -19.62 -21.52 -8.23
N ILE A 741 -20.17 -20.30 -8.00
CA ILE A 741 -20.96 -19.39 -8.89
C ILE A 741 -22.22 -18.86 -8.18
N CYS A 742 -22.23 -17.57 -7.84
CA CYS A 742 -23.47 -16.84 -7.60
C CYS A 742 -23.21 -15.34 -7.75
N ILE A 743 -23.10 -14.84 -8.98
CA ILE A 743 -23.13 -13.39 -9.24
C ILE A 743 -24.06 -13.01 -10.42
N LEU A 744 -24.41 -13.92 -11.33
CA LEU A 744 -25.19 -13.52 -12.51
C LEU A 744 -26.69 -13.29 -12.26
N GLY A 745 -27.26 -13.80 -11.16
CA GLY A 745 -28.71 -13.71 -10.90
C GLY A 745 -29.21 -12.37 -10.35
N PHE A 746 -28.33 -11.49 -9.86
CA PHE A 746 -28.76 -10.29 -9.11
C PHE A 746 -28.58 -8.96 -9.86
N ILE A 747 -27.79 -8.92 -10.94
CA ILE A 747 -27.42 -7.66 -11.62
C ILE A 747 -28.05 -7.52 -13.01
N CYS A 748 -28.41 -8.61 -13.67
CA CYS A 748 -29.12 -8.56 -14.94
C CYS A 748 -30.59 -8.84 -14.68
N GLY A 749 -31.47 -7.84 -14.80
CA GLY A 749 -32.92 -7.97 -14.71
C GLY A 749 -33.57 -8.83 -15.81
N PHE A 750 -32.94 -9.96 -16.15
CA PHE A 750 -33.47 -11.00 -17.01
C PHE A 750 -34.10 -12.07 -16.11
N SER A 751 -35.41 -12.22 -16.25
CA SER A 751 -36.18 -13.35 -15.72
C SER A 751 -35.74 -14.65 -16.41
N SER A 752 -34.63 -15.23 -15.95
CA SER A 752 -34.26 -16.61 -16.24
C SER A 752 -33.71 -17.23 -14.95
N TRP A 753 -34.65 -17.52 -14.05
CA TRP A 753 -34.43 -18.30 -12.83
C TRP A 753 -34.36 -19.81 -13.15
N LEU A 754 -33.64 -20.18 -14.21
CA LEU A 754 -33.64 -21.57 -14.71
C LEU A 754 -32.38 -21.92 -15.52
N THR A 755 -31.19 -21.67 -14.97
CA THR A 755 -29.98 -22.35 -15.42
C THR A 755 -29.43 -23.17 -14.27
N VAL A 756 -29.70 -24.48 -14.31
CA VAL A 756 -29.05 -25.47 -13.46
C VAL A 756 -27.54 -25.35 -13.67
N PRO A 757 -26.72 -25.15 -12.62
CA PRO A 757 -25.28 -25.14 -12.80
C PRO A 757 -24.82 -26.51 -13.31
N GLU A 758 -24.02 -26.52 -14.38
CA GLU A 758 -23.65 -27.72 -15.16
C GLU A 758 -23.05 -28.86 -14.31
N ASN A 759 -22.53 -28.55 -13.11
CA ASN A 759 -21.87 -29.48 -12.20
C ASN A 759 -22.70 -29.92 -10.98
N SER A 760 -24.02 -29.72 -10.97
CA SER A 760 -24.87 -30.20 -9.86
C SER A 760 -24.95 -31.74 -9.77
N GLN A 761 -24.87 -32.28 -8.56
CA GLN A 761 -24.94 -33.70 -8.25
C GLN A 761 -26.13 -34.00 -7.33
N TYR A 762 -26.72 -35.18 -7.51
CA TYR A 762 -27.95 -35.60 -6.84
C TYR A 762 -27.74 -36.95 -6.17
N THR A 763 -28.35 -37.15 -5.00
CA THR A 763 -28.49 -38.49 -4.40
C THR A 763 -29.61 -39.28 -5.09
N ASP A 764 -29.76 -40.56 -4.74
CA ASP A 764 -31.01 -41.26 -5.01
C ASP A 764 -32.15 -40.74 -4.12
N VAL A 765 -33.40 -40.94 -4.54
CA VAL A 765 -34.60 -40.45 -3.84
C VAL A 765 -34.99 -41.42 -2.74
N HIS A 766 -35.13 -40.96 -1.49
CA HIS A 766 -35.64 -41.72 -0.36
C HIS A 766 -37.17 -41.67 -0.30
N TYR A 767 -37.82 -42.66 -0.91
CA TYR A 767 -39.27 -42.71 -0.97
C TYR A 767 -39.94 -43.00 0.37
N ARG A 768 -41.00 -42.25 0.69
CA ARG A 768 -41.90 -42.41 1.84
C ARG A 768 -41.20 -42.34 3.19
N SER A 769 -40.47 -41.27 3.43
CA SER A 769 -40.01 -40.98 4.78
C SER A 769 -41.21 -40.60 5.66
N LEU A 770 -41.54 -41.48 6.62
CA LEU A 770 -42.66 -41.29 7.57
C LEU A 770 -42.22 -40.60 8.88
N SER A 771 -40.91 -40.63 9.18
CA SER A 771 -40.33 -40.09 10.41
C SER A 771 -39.50 -38.82 10.18
N GLY A 772 -39.35 -38.36 8.93
CA GLY A 772 -38.44 -37.27 8.57
C GLY A 772 -36.96 -37.68 8.57
N GLU A 773 -36.70 -39.00 8.59
CA GLU A 773 -35.38 -39.62 8.48
C GLU A 773 -35.16 -40.17 7.07
N ALA A 774 -33.99 -39.95 6.50
CA ALA A 774 -33.59 -40.47 5.19
C ALA A 774 -32.15 -40.99 5.22
N ASN A 775 -31.90 -42.13 4.55
CA ASN A 775 -30.58 -42.75 4.47
C ASN A 775 -30.15 -42.91 3.00
N PHE A 776 -28.94 -42.45 2.68
CA PHE A 776 -28.40 -42.37 1.33
C PHE A 776 -27.09 -43.16 1.15
N ASN A 777 -26.13 -43.05 2.06
CA ASN A 777 -24.75 -43.55 1.84
C ASN A 777 -24.22 -43.19 0.43
N TRP A 778 -24.26 -41.91 0.07
CA TRP A 778 -24.02 -41.44 -1.29
C TRP A 778 -22.84 -40.48 -1.36
N ARG A 779 -21.89 -40.73 -2.27
CA ARG A 779 -20.69 -39.89 -2.45
C ARG A 779 -20.83 -38.89 -3.59
N PHE A 780 -20.66 -37.62 -3.29
CA PHE A 780 -20.37 -36.56 -4.26
C PHE A 780 -18.86 -36.38 -4.43
N ILE A 781 -18.43 -36.08 -5.66
CA ILE A 781 -17.01 -35.85 -5.99
C ILE A 781 -16.89 -34.55 -6.78
N PHE A 782 -16.22 -33.55 -6.21
CA PHE A 782 -16.04 -32.23 -6.79
C PHE A 782 -14.55 -31.93 -7.03
N PRO A 783 -14.08 -31.96 -8.29
CA PRO A 783 -12.75 -31.49 -8.64
C PRO A 783 -12.74 -29.95 -8.77
N PHE A 784 -11.71 -29.28 -8.23
CA PHE A 784 -11.52 -27.83 -8.36
C PHE A 784 -10.07 -27.41 -8.18
N GLU A 785 -9.69 -26.24 -8.70
CA GLU A 785 -8.37 -25.63 -8.46
C GLU A 785 -8.47 -24.60 -7.34
N TYR A 786 -7.61 -24.71 -6.32
CA TYR A 786 -7.62 -23.85 -5.15
C TYR A 786 -6.33 -23.04 -5.05
N LEU A 787 -6.48 -21.72 -4.90
CA LEU A 787 -5.40 -20.79 -4.62
C LEU A 787 -5.39 -20.43 -3.14
N SER A 788 -4.43 -20.98 -2.39
CA SER A 788 -4.36 -20.79 -0.94
C SER A 788 -4.19 -19.32 -0.54
N THR A 789 -3.35 -18.56 -1.26
CA THR A 789 -3.02 -17.16 -0.93
C THR A 789 -4.24 -16.26 -0.78
N GLU A 790 -5.21 -16.42 -1.68
CA GLU A 790 -6.43 -15.62 -1.70
C GLU A 790 -7.62 -16.37 -1.10
N ASN A 791 -7.45 -17.64 -0.71
CA ASN A 791 -8.54 -18.54 -0.32
C ASN A 791 -9.72 -18.50 -1.31
N ARG A 792 -9.39 -18.68 -2.58
CA ARG A 792 -10.32 -18.67 -3.70
C ARG A 792 -10.11 -19.89 -4.59
N ILE A 793 -11.19 -20.35 -5.17
CA ILE A 793 -11.16 -21.30 -6.28
C ILE A 793 -10.92 -20.54 -7.57
N VAL A 794 -10.09 -21.11 -8.44
CA VAL A 794 -9.80 -20.58 -9.78
C VAL A 794 -10.59 -21.39 -10.79
N LEU A 795 -11.46 -20.70 -11.53
CA LEU A 795 -12.20 -21.24 -12.67
C LEU A 795 -11.59 -20.69 -13.94
N LYS A 796 -11.27 -21.57 -14.89
CA LYS A 796 -10.83 -21.18 -16.23
C LYS A 796 -12.01 -21.30 -17.18
N GLU A 797 -12.62 -20.18 -17.51
CA GLU A 797 -13.72 -20.10 -18.47
C GLU A 797 -13.17 -19.83 -19.87
N LYS A 798 -13.58 -20.63 -20.85
CA LYS A 798 -13.32 -20.35 -22.26
C LYS A 798 -14.40 -19.43 -22.78
N SER A 799 -14.00 -18.36 -23.50
CA SER A 799 -14.93 -17.51 -24.23
C SER A 799 -15.81 -18.34 -25.18
N PRO A 800 -17.06 -17.91 -25.49
CA PRO A 800 -17.96 -18.63 -26.40
C PRO A 800 -17.38 -18.91 -27.80
N PHE A 801 -16.36 -18.14 -28.19
CA PHE A 801 -15.66 -18.27 -29.46
C PHE A 801 -14.30 -18.98 -29.35
N GLY A 802 -13.94 -19.49 -28.17
CA GLY A 802 -12.73 -20.29 -27.93
C GLY A 802 -11.41 -19.52 -28.02
N PHE A 803 -11.43 -18.20 -28.23
CA PHE A 803 -10.21 -17.40 -28.43
C PHE A 803 -9.51 -17.03 -27.12
N ASP A 804 -10.26 -16.82 -26.04
CA ASP A 804 -9.70 -16.41 -24.74
C ASP A 804 -10.15 -17.32 -23.58
N GLU A 805 -9.17 -17.78 -22.79
CA GLU A 805 -9.38 -18.32 -21.44
C GLU A 805 -9.33 -17.18 -20.42
N ARG A 806 -10.35 -17.07 -19.56
CA ARG A 806 -10.45 -16.10 -18.45
C ARG A 806 -10.38 -16.84 -17.13
N GLU A 807 -9.57 -16.32 -16.21
CA GLU A 807 -9.49 -16.84 -14.84
C GLU A 807 -10.44 -16.06 -13.92
N ASN A 808 -11.50 -16.71 -13.47
CA ASN A 808 -12.43 -16.19 -12.48
C ASN A 808 -12.10 -16.77 -11.11
N LYS A 809 -11.98 -15.89 -10.10
CA LYS A 809 -11.68 -16.27 -8.72
C LYS A 809 -12.90 -16.08 -7.83
N ILE A 810 -13.24 -17.11 -7.05
CA ILE A 810 -14.51 -17.21 -6.32
C ILE A 810 -14.33 -17.85 -4.94
N PRO A 811 -15.17 -17.50 -3.95
CA PRO A 811 -15.07 -18.07 -2.60
C PRO A 811 -15.34 -19.58 -2.61
N CYS A 812 -14.58 -20.31 -1.80
CA CYS A 812 -14.66 -21.77 -1.71
C CYS A 812 -15.85 -22.23 -0.84
N ARG A 813 -17.07 -22.18 -1.38
CA ARG A 813 -18.33 -22.47 -0.65
C ARG A 813 -19.11 -23.61 -1.25
N LEU A 814 -19.33 -24.68 -0.49
CA LEU A 814 -20.20 -25.80 -0.86
C LEU A 814 -21.65 -25.52 -0.46
N THR A 815 -22.59 -25.71 -1.39
CA THR A 815 -24.02 -25.64 -1.10
C THR A 815 -24.70 -27.00 -1.27
N LEU A 816 -25.47 -27.39 -0.26
CA LEU A 816 -26.31 -28.59 -0.25
C LEU A 816 -27.76 -28.17 0.01
N GLN A 817 -28.70 -28.81 -0.68
CA GLN A 817 -30.14 -28.56 -0.51
C GLN A 817 -30.91 -29.86 -0.42
N SER A 818 -31.94 -29.87 0.42
CA SER A 818 -32.92 -30.94 0.52
C SER A 818 -34.18 -30.57 -0.26
N TRP A 819 -34.69 -31.53 -1.03
CA TRP A 819 -35.85 -31.37 -1.90
C TRP A 819 -36.81 -32.54 -1.71
N ASP A 820 -38.11 -32.28 -1.91
CA ASP A 820 -39.16 -33.30 -1.97
C ASP A 820 -39.41 -33.70 -3.44
N ASN A 821 -39.35 -35.01 -3.73
CA ASN A 821 -39.51 -35.53 -5.09
C ASN A 821 -40.96 -35.90 -5.39
N ASP A 822 -41.75 -34.89 -5.75
CA ASP A 822 -43.13 -35.11 -6.17
C ASP A 822 -43.23 -35.81 -7.54
N THR A 823 -44.23 -36.67 -7.69
CA THR A 823 -44.44 -37.44 -8.93
C THR A 823 -45.29 -36.68 -9.97
N PHE A 824 -46.12 -35.72 -9.55
CA PHE A 824 -47.07 -35.01 -10.41
C PHE A 824 -46.97 -33.46 -10.35
N SER A 825 -46.17 -32.90 -9.42
CA SER A 825 -45.91 -31.47 -9.22
C SER A 825 -44.40 -31.15 -9.36
N SER A 826 -44.06 -29.86 -9.38
CA SER A 826 -42.66 -29.42 -9.25
C SER A 826 -42.13 -29.75 -7.85
N HIS A 827 -40.90 -30.27 -7.77
CA HIS A 827 -40.24 -30.60 -6.51
C HIS A 827 -40.21 -29.42 -5.52
N ASP A 828 -40.61 -29.68 -4.27
CA ASP A 828 -40.65 -28.64 -3.24
C ASP A 828 -39.31 -28.50 -2.51
N PHE A 829 -38.92 -27.24 -2.26
CA PHE A 829 -37.68 -26.90 -1.57
C PHE A 829 -37.87 -27.02 -0.05
N LEU A 830 -37.11 -27.90 0.59
CA LEU A 830 -37.21 -28.14 2.03
C LEU A 830 -36.20 -27.33 2.84
N GLY A 831 -34.96 -27.16 2.34
CA GLY A 831 -33.92 -26.46 3.08
C GLY A 831 -32.56 -26.38 2.38
N ILE A 832 -31.71 -25.45 2.84
CA ILE A 832 -30.37 -25.16 2.30
C ILE A 832 -29.31 -25.17 3.40
N LEU A 833 -28.11 -25.64 3.05
CA LEU A 833 -26.90 -25.59 3.85
C LEU A 833 -25.77 -25.05 2.97
N THR A 834 -25.13 -23.96 3.39
CA THR A 834 -23.97 -23.38 2.70
C THR A 834 -22.78 -23.37 3.64
N LEU A 835 -21.67 -23.99 3.22
CA LEU A 835 -20.49 -24.24 4.03
C LEU A 835 -19.25 -23.71 3.34
N GLU A 836 -18.47 -22.87 4.02
CA GLU A 836 -17.19 -22.39 3.52
C GLU A 836 -16.06 -23.35 3.94
N LEU A 837 -15.33 -23.94 2.97
CA LEU A 837 -14.40 -25.04 3.27
C LEU A 837 -13.19 -24.62 4.13
N SER A 838 -12.77 -23.37 4.02
CA SER A 838 -11.71 -22.76 4.84
C SER A 838 -12.15 -22.45 6.28
N ARG A 839 -13.45 -22.21 6.49
CA ARG A 839 -14.06 -21.83 7.77
C ARG A 839 -15.28 -22.69 8.06
N LEU A 840 -15.09 -24.00 7.99
CA LEU A 840 -16.15 -24.99 8.13
C LEU A 840 -16.61 -25.06 9.60
N PRO A 841 -17.87 -24.76 9.93
CA PRO A 841 -18.36 -24.91 11.31
C PRO A 841 -18.26 -26.37 11.75
N ARG A 842 -17.86 -26.59 13.00
CA ARG A 842 -17.74 -27.94 13.54
C ARG A 842 -19.11 -28.60 13.67
N GLY A 843 -19.34 -29.67 12.90
CA GLY A 843 -20.59 -30.44 12.95
C GLY A 843 -20.85 -31.06 14.33
N ALA A 844 -22.13 -31.20 14.67
CA ALA A 844 -22.57 -31.88 15.87
C ALA A 844 -22.25 -33.39 15.80
N ARG A 845 -22.05 -34.04 16.95
CA ARG A 845 -21.77 -35.49 17.01
C ARG A 845 -23.01 -36.34 16.79
N VAL A 846 -24.18 -35.81 17.14
CA VAL A 846 -25.48 -36.49 17.08
C VAL A 846 -26.53 -35.51 16.53
N ALA A 847 -27.45 -35.99 15.71
CA ALA A 847 -28.53 -35.19 15.11
C ALA A 847 -29.34 -34.38 16.13
N LYS A 848 -29.65 -34.94 17.30
CA LYS A 848 -30.40 -34.26 18.38
C LYS A 848 -29.71 -33.01 18.95
N THR A 849 -28.38 -32.94 18.84
CA THR A 849 -27.58 -31.78 19.29
C THR A 849 -27.32 -30.78 18.17
N CYS A 850 -27.82 -31.05 16.96
CA CYS A 850 -27.67 -30.21 15.79
C CYS A 850 -28.72 -29.10 15.81
N SER A 851 -28.30 -27.85 15.92
CA SER A 851 -29.18 -26.68 15.89
C SER A 851 -28.57 -25.55 15.06
N LEU A 852 -29.37 -24.55 14.70
CA LEU A 852 -28.92 -23.42 13.87
C LEU A 852 -27.78 -22.60 14.50
N SER A 853 -27.51 -22.72 15.80
CA SER A 853 -26.39 -22.05 16.45
C SER A 853 -25.02 -22.46 15.89
N ILE A 854 -24.92 -23.65 15.27
CA ILE A 854 -23.70 -24.15 14.61
C ILE A 854 -23.31 -23.27 13.40
N LEU A 855 -24.26 -22.61 12.75
CA LEU A 855 -24.02 -21.76 11.57
C LEU A 855 -23.76 -20.29 11.94
N GLN A 856 -23.83 -19.92 13.22
CA GLN A 856 -23.58 -18.55 13.66
C GLN A 856 -22.10 -18.16 13.56
N SER A 857 -21.81 -16.88 13.36
CA SER A 857 -20.47 -16.34 13.16
C SER A 857 -19.48 -16.61 14.32
N ASN A 858 -19.99 -16.83 15.54
CA ASN A 858 -19.19 -17.07 16.74
C ASN A 858 -18.90 -18.57 17.01
N ALA A 859 -19.39 -19.48 16.17
CA ALA A 859 -19.21 -20.91 16.35
C ALA A 859 -17.76 -21.35 16.04
N PRO A 860 -17.24 -22.42 16.67
CA PRO A 860 -15.90 -22.92 16.39
C PRO A 860 -15.81 -23.46 14.95
N VAL A 861 -14.88 -22.93 14.17
CA VAL A 861 -14.62 -23.30 12.78
C VAL A 861 -13.38 -24.18 12.63
N LEU A 862 -13.37 -24.97 11.57
CA LEU A 862 -12.31 -25.87 11.14
C LEU A 862 -11.87 -25.47 9.74
N ASN A 863 -10.59 -25.65 9.42
CA ASN A 863 -10.10 -25.48 8.06
C ASN A 863 -9.93 -26.87 7.41
N LEU A 864 -10.75 -27.18 6.41
CA LEU A 864 -10.74 -28.49 5.76
C LEU A 864 -9.43 -28.76 5.01
N PHE A 865 -8.74 -27.73 4.53
CA PHE A 865 -7.44 -27.86 3.87
C PHE A 865 -6.31 -28.31 4.81
N LYS A 866 -6.48 -28.12 6.14
CA LYS A 866 -5.51 -28.58 7.16
C LYS A 866 -5.84 -29.98 7.67
N ILE A 867 -7.10 -30.21 8.03
CA ILE A 867 -7.53 -31.46 8.70
C ILE A 867 -7.78 -32.58 7.67
N ARG A 868 -8.03 -32.24 6.40
CA ARG A 868 -8.31 -33.12 5.25
C ARG A 868 -9.59 -33.97 5.36
N ARG A 869 -10.01 -34.39 6.55
CA ARG A 869 -11.23 -35.20 6.73
C ARG A 869 -12.01 -34.85 8.00
N THR A 870 -13.33 -34.79 7.90
CA THR A 870 -14.21 -34.59 9.07
C THR A 870 -15.61 -35.15 8.83
N ARG A 871 -16.26 -35.62 9.89
CA ARG A 871 -17.63 -36.16 9.87
C ARG A 871 -18.45 -35.57 11.00
N GLY A 872 -19.72 -35.29 10.74
CA GLY A 872 -20.65 -34.74 11.73
C GLY A 872 -22.02 -34.42 11.16
N TRP A 873 -22.84 -33.78 11.98
CA TRP A 873 -24.18 -33.31 11.64
C TRP A 873 -24.20 -31.80 11.46
N TRP A 874 -24.78 -31.34 10.34
CA TRP A 874 -24.97 -29.91 10.04
C TRP A 874 -26.45 -29.58 9.82
N PRO A 875 -26.93 -28.43 10.34
CA PRO A 875 -28.34 -28.06 10.24
C PRO A 875 -28.67 -27.47 8.86
N LEU A 876 -29.82 -27.82 8.32
CA LEU A 876 -30.44 -27.15 7.17
C LEU A 876 -31.24 -25.95 7.67
N LYS A 877 -31.18 -24.84 6.92
CA LYS A 877 -32.02 -23.67 7.16
C LYS A 877 -33.03 -23.51 6.03
N ALA A 878 -34.23 -23.04 6.37
CA ALA A 878 -35.21 -22.53 5.43
C ALA A 878 -35.58 -21.10 5.82
N VAL A 879 -36.09 -20.32 4.88
CA VAL A 879 -36.59 -18.97 5.14
C VAL A 879 -38.10 -19.05 5.23
N ASP A 880 -38.66 -18.55 6.32
CA ASP A 880 -40.10 -18.44 6.48
C ASP A 880 -40.64 -17.30 5.58
N ALA A 881 -41.67 -17.60 4.79
CA ALA A 881 -42.22 -16.68 3.79
C ALA A 881 -42.96 -15.48 4.41
N GLU A 882 -43.43 -15.60 5.66
CA GLU A 882 -44.16 -14.52 6.33
C GLU A 882 -43.25 -13.60 7.16
N THR A 883 -42.20 -14.16 7.77
CA THR A 883 -41.36 -13.44 8.74
C THR A 883 -39.96 -13.11 8.23
N GLU A 884 -39.59 -13.61 7.04
CA GLU A 884 -38.23 -13.55 6.46
C GLU A 884 -37.13 -14.08 7.41
N SER A 885 -37.51 -14.84 8.45
CA SER A 885 -36.59 -15.34 9.47
C SER A 885 -36.06 -16.74 9.14
N GLU A 886 -34.82 -17.04 9.55
CA GLU A 886 -34.20 -18.35 9.31
C GLU A 886 -34.73 -19.40 10.30
N ILE A 887 -35.39 -20.44 9.78
CA ILE A 887 -35.94 -21.56 10.55
C ILE A 887 -35.16 -22.86 10.32
N PHE A 888 -35.18 -23.74 11.30
CA PHE A 888 -34.51 -25.04 11.23
C PHE A 888 -35.33 -26.00 10.35
N ALA A 889 -34.70 -26.54 9.30
CA ALA A 889 -35.36 -27.33 8.26
C ALA A 889 -34.91 -28.79 8.19
N GLY A 890 -34.08 -29.24 9.15
CA GLY A 890 -33.55 -30.59 9.25
C GLY A 890 -32.05 -30.63 9.52
N ALA A 891 -31.47 -31.81 9.59
CA ALA A 891 -30.04 -32.01 9.79
C ALA A 891 -29.49 -33.09 8.84
N LEU A 892 -28.30 -32.84 8.29
CA LEU A 892 -27.59 -33.77 7.41
C LEU A 892 -26.34 -34.33 8.09
N GLU A 893 -26.17 -35.64 8.05
CA GLU A 893 -24.92 -36.31 8.41
C GLU A 893 -24.00 -36.38 7.19
N LEU A 894 -22.91 -35.62 7.27
CA LEU A 894 -21.97 -35.45 6.18
C LEU A 894 -20.58 -35.92 6.61
N GLU A 895 -19.84 -36.46 5.66
CA GLU A 895 -18.42 -36.73 5.79
C GLU A 895 -17.67 -36.07 4.63
N PHE A 896 -16.75 -35.18 4.97
CA PHE A 896 -15.91 -34.47 4.03
C PHE A 896 -14.53 -35.11 4.01
N GLU A 897 -14.01 -35.37 2.82
CA GLU A 897 -12.62 -35.79 2.58
C GLU A 897 -12.06 -34.96 1.43
N LEU A 898 -10.98 -34.24 1.68
CA LEU A 898 -10.34 -33.34 0.72
C LEU A 898 -8.94 -33.85 0.41
N LEU A 899 -8.70 -34.15 -0.86
CA LEU A 899 -7.46 -34.74 -1.35
C LEU A 899 -6.85 -33.85 -2.42
N LYS A 900 -5.51 -33.77 -2.47
CA LYS A 900 -4.83 -33.22 -3.64
C LYS A 900 -5.06 -34.17 -4.82
N LYS A 901 -5.00 -33.65 -6.05
CA LYS A 901 -5.22 -34.45 -7.26
C LYS A 901 -4.35 -35.71 -7.32
N GLU A 902 -3.07 -35.61 -6.97
CA GLU A 902 -2.15 -36.75 -6.93
C GLU A 902 -2.60 -37.83 -5.93
N ASP A 903 -3.02 -37.42 -4.73
CA ASP A 903 -3.54 -38.33 -3.70
C ASP A 903 -4.88 -38.96 -4.12
N ALA A 904 -5.72 -38.20 -4.82
CA ALA A 904 -7.01 -38.67 -5.34
C ALA A 904 -6.83 -39.71 -6.46
N GLU A 905 -5.81 -39.53 -7.32
CA GLU A 905 -5.42 -40.49 -8.36
C GLU A 905 -4.87 -41.79 -7.75
N ASN A 906 -4.11 -41.70 -6.66
CA ASN A 906 -3.60 -42.86 -5.91
C ASN A 906 -4.70 -43.64 -5.16
N SER A 907 -5.80 -42.97 -4.80
CA SER A 907 -6.93 -43.55 -4.06
C SER A 907 -8.24 -43.23 -4.79
N PRO A 908 -8.51 -43.83 -5.96
CA PRO A 908 -9.64 -43.45 -6.78
C PRO A 908 -10.96 -43.85 -6.10
N ALA A 909 -11.98 -43.03 -6.29
CA ALA A 909 -13.32 -43.19 -5.73
C ALA A 909 -14.40 -43.07 -6.83
N GLY A 910 -15.39 -43.97 -6.82
CA GLY A 910 -16.56 -43.89 -7.68
C GLY A 910 -17.61 -42.89 -7.17
N LYS A 911 -18.39 -42.30 -8.08
CA LYS A 911 -19.55 -41.45 -7.74
C LYS A 911 -20.69 -42.29 -7.15
N GLY A 912 -21.42 -41.71 -6.19
CA GLY A 912 -22.54 -42.37 -5.53
C GLY A 912 -22.09 -43.58 -4.73
N ARG A 913 -22.49 -44.78 -5.17
CA ARG A 913 -22.12 -46.08 -4.57
C ARG A 913 -21.24 -46.93 -5.49
N ASN A 914 -20.76 -46.37 -6.59
CA ASN A 914 -20.02 -47.11 -7.61
C ASN A 914 -18.57 -47.38 -7.17
N GLU A 915 -17.95 -48.38 -7.78
CA GLU A 915 -16.51 -48.61 -7.67
C GLU A 915 -15.72 -47.51 -8.38
N PRO A 916 -14.44 -47.27 -8.01
CA PRO A 916 -13.67 -47.86 -6.90
C PRO A 916 -14.07 -47.32 -5.51
N GLN A 917 -13.78 -48.08 -4.44
CA GLN A 917 -14.22 -47.78 -3.06
C GLN A 917 -15.75 -47.60 -2.92
N ALA A 918 -16.50 -48.59 -3.40
CA ALA A 918 -17.96 -48.59 -3.35
C ALA A 918 -18.51 -48.45 -1.93
N LEU A 919 -19.47 -47.55 -1.74
CA LEU A 919 -20.16 -47.36 -0.46
C LEU A 919 -21.22 -48.46 -0.25
N PRO A 920 -21.43 -48.91 1.00
CA PRO A 920 -22.44 -49.91 1.29
C PRO A 920 -23.85 -49.37 1.01
N LYS A 921 -24.72 -50.20 0.42
CA LYS A 921 -26.14 -49.86 0.26
C LYS A 921 -26.78 -49.57 1.64
N PRO A 922 -27.69 -48.58 1.74
CA PRO A 922 -28.38 -48.26 2.98
C PRO A 922 -29.20 -49.45 3.50
N LYS A 923 -29.15 -49.67 4.82
CA LYS A 923 -29.85 -50.76 5.52
C LYS A 923 -30.88 -50.15 6.47
N TYR A 924 -32.05 -50.79 6.59
CA TYR A 924 -32.99 -50.50 7.68
C TYR A 924 -32.85 -51.56 8.77
N VAL A 925 -32.96 -51.12 10.02
CA VAL A 925 -33.08 -52.00 11.19
C VAL A 925 -34.53 -51.90 11.66
N ILE A 926 -35.28 -52.99 11.55
CA ILE A 926 -36.62 -53.10 12.13
C ILE A 926 -36.46 -53.85 13.46
N LEU A 927 -36.89 -53.24 14.57
CA LEU A 927 -37.08 -53.93 15.83
C LEU A 927 -38.41 -54.68 15.76
N GLU A 928 -38.39 -55.99 15.51
CA GLU A 928 -39.55 -56.82 15.83
C GLU A 928 -39.56 -57.06 17.33
N SER A 929 -40.43 -56.36 18.05
CA SER A 929 -40.73 -56.68 19.44
C SER A 929 -41.66 -57.89 19.51
N ASN A 930 -41.09 -59.09 19.48
CA ASN A 930 -41.78 -60.26 20.00
C ASN A 930 -41.17 -60.62 21.35
N PHE A 931 -42.05 -60.80 22.34
CA PHE A 931 -41.72 -61.23 23.69
C PHE A 931 -40.74 -62.41 23.63
N GLU A 932 -39.60 -62.23 24.29
CA GLU A 932 -38.55 -63.22 24.59
C GLU A 932 -37.30 -63.33 23.69
N ASN A 933 -37.16 -62.73 22.50
CA ASN A 933 -35.85 -62.63 21.84
C ASN A 933 -35.74 -61.50 20.80
N CYS A 934 -34.84 -60.53 21.00
CA CYS A 934 -34.50 -59.51 20.02
C CYS A 934 -33.51 -60.05 18.98
N THR A 935 -33.99 -60.50 17.82
CA THR A 935 -33.13 -60.78 16.66
C THR A 935 -33.10 -59.60 15.70
N PHE A 936 -31.91 -59.04 15.45
CA PHE A 936 -31.69 -57.98 14.46
C PHE A 936 -31.80 -58.57 13.03
N LEU A 937 -32.93 -58.33 12.35
CA LEU A 937 -33.08 -58.67 10.93
C LEU A 937 -32.58 -57.48 10.07
N ASN A 938 -31.46 -57.68 9.39
CA ASN A 938 -30.89 -56.70 8.45
C ASN A 938 -31.64 -56.75 7.10
N PHE A 939 -32.49 -55.77 6.80
CA PHE A 939 -33.08 -55.60 5.47
C PHE A 939 -32.36 -54.49 4.68
N SER A 940 -31.88 -54.83 3.48
CA SER A 940 -31.43 -53.84 2.50
C SER A 940 -32.62 -53.00 2.02
N ARG A 941 -32.44 -51.68 1.91
CA ARG A 941 -33.46 -50.75 1.40
C ARG A 941 -34.08 -51.30 0.11
N PRO A 942 -35.42 -51.52 0.05
CA PRO A 942 -36.06 -52.03 -1.15
C PRO A 942 -35.96 -50.97 -2.26
N ASP A 943 -35.54 -51.39 -3.46
CA ASP A 943 -35.33 -50.50 -4.62
C ASP A 943 -36.63 -49.79 -5.09
N THR A 944 -37.79 -50.21 -4.57
CA THR A 944 -39.10 -49.61 -4.86
C THR A 944 -40.01 -49.72 -3.64
N SER A 945 -40.46 -48.58 -3.09
CA SER A 945 -41.70 -48.54 -2.31
C SER A 945 -42.86 -48.85 -3.26
N PHE A 946 -43.84 -49.64 -2.81
CA PHE A 946 -44.92 -50.16 -3.64
C PHE A 946 -45.75 -49.04 -4.29
N SER A 947 -45.39 -48.63 -5.50
CA SER A 947 -46.24 -47.84 -6.38
C SER A 947 -47.05 -48.80 -7.24
N TRP A 948 -48.37 -48.87 -7.02
CA TRP A 948 -49.33 -49.70 -7.77
C TRP A 948 -49.07 -49.62 -9.28
N PHE A 949 -48.72 -48.43 -9.76
CA PHE A 949 -48.60 -48.13 -11.19
C PHE A 949 -47.40 -48.76 -11.89
N ARG A 950 -46.26 -48.92 -11.20
CA ARG A 950 -45.05 -49.50 -11.81
C ARG A 950 -45.07 -51.02 -11.90
N ASN A 951 -45.94 -51.70 -11.15
CA ASN A 951 -46.04 -53.16 -11.15
C ASN A 951 -47.47 -53.67 -10.83
N PRO A 952 -48.46 -53.36 -11.69
CA PRO A 952 -49.88 -53.55 -11.39
C PRO A 952 -50.25 -55.00 -11.07
N LEU A 953 -49.57 -55.97 -11.71
CA LEU A 953 -49.83 -57.40 -11.53
C LEU A 953 -49.43 -57.91 -10.12
N LYS A 954 -48.38 -57.37 -9.51
CA LYS A 954 -47.95 -57.75 -8.15
C LYS A 954 -48.82 -57.10 -7.07
N ALA A 955 -49.26 -55.85 -7.28
CA ALA A 955 -50.18 -55.15 -6.38
C ALA A 955 -51.57 -55.79 -6.35
N PHE A 956 -52.09 -56.20 -7.51
CA PHE A 956 -53.39 -56.87 -7.64
C PHE A 956 -53.47 -58.18 -6.83
N LYS A 957 -52.37 -58.94 -6.78
CA LYS A 957 -52.26 -60.20 -6.02
C LYS A 957 -52.31 -59.99 -4.50
N PHE A 958 -51.92 -58.81 -4.02
CA PHE A 958 -51.92 -58.45 -2.59
C PHE A 958 -53.29 -57.97 -2.12
N VAL A 959 -53.97 -57.12 -2.91
CA VAL A 959 -55.33 -56.64 -2.65
C VAL A 959 -56.35 -57.79 -2.63
N LEU A 960 -56.21 -58.75 -3.54
CA LEU A 960 -57.04 -59.97 -3.58
C LEU A 960 -56.91 -60.83 -2.32
N LYS A 961 -55.79 -60.75 -1.61
CA LYS A 961 -55.53 -61.55 -0.41
C LYS A 961 -56.15 -60.93 0.85
N LEU A 962 -56.16 -59.60 0.96
CA LEU A 962 -56.68 -58.85 2.11
C LEU A 962 -58.20 -58.61 2.06
N HIS A 963 -58.78 -58.52 0.86
CA HIS A 963 -60.20 -58.15 0.70
C HIS A 963 -61.05 -59.19 -0.05
N LYS A 964 -60.56 -60.45 -0.15
CA LYS A 964 -61.22 -61.55 -0.85
C LYS A 964 -62.71 -61.68 -0.51
N TRP A 965 -63.07 -61.59 0.77
CA TRP A 965 -64.45 -61.71 1.24
C TRP A 965 -65.32 -60.47 0.96
N LYS A 966 -64.74 -59.26 0.92
CA LYS A 966 -65.48 -58.04 0.55
C LYS A 966 -65.76 -58.00 -0.96
N LEU A 967 -64.79 -58.39 -1.78
CA LEU A 967 -64.96 -58.47 -3.24
C LEU A 967 -65.96 -59.55 -3.65
N ILE A 968 -65.99 -60.71 -2.97
CA ILE A 968 -67.02 -61.74 -3.18
C ILE A 968 -68.41 -61.20 -2.82
N LYS A 969 -68.55 -60.49 -1.69
CA LYS A 969 -69.84 -59.89 -1.30
C LYS A 969 -70.33 -58.84 -2.30
N ILE A 970 -69.43 -58.00 -2.82
CA ILE A 970 -69.76 -57.02 -3.87
C ILE A 970 -70.14 -57.73 -5.17
N GLY A 971 -69.42 -58.79 -5.56
CA GLY A 971 -69.75 -59.59 -6.74
C GLY A 971 -71.12 -60.25 -6.65
N ILE A 972 -71.47 -60.83 -5.48
CA ILE A 972 -72.79 -61.40 -5.23
C ILE A 972 -73.87 -60.32 -5.28
N PHE A 973 -73.62 -59.14 -4.71
CA PHE A 973 -74.55 -58.02 -4.74
C PHE A 973 -74.81 -57.53 -6.18
N VAL A 974 -73.77 -57.35 -6.99
CA VAL A 974 -73.89 -56.95 -8.40
C VAL A 974 -74.63 -58.02 -9.21
N ALA A 975 -74.36 -59.31 -8.97
CA ALA A 975 -75.10 -60.40 -9.62
C ALA A 975 -76.59 -60.39 -9.23
N LEU A 976 -76.92 -60.10 -7.97
CA LEU A 976 -78.30 -59.97 -7.50
C LEU A 976 -79.02 -58.80 -8.18
N VAL A 977 -78.36 -57.63 -8.28
CA VAL A 977 -78.89 -56.46 -9.01
C VAL A 977 -79.11 -56.79 -10.49
N PHE A 978 -78.18 -57.52 -11.12
CA PHE A 978 -78.30 -57.91 -12.52
C PHE A 978 -79.45 -58.91 -12.74
N ILE A 979 -79.68 -59.85 -11.81
CA ILE A 979 -80.81 -60.78 -11.86
C ILE A 979 -82.14 -60.03 -11.70
N VAL A 980 -82.23 -59.06 -10.78
CA VAL A 980 -83.43 -58.22 -10.62
C VAL A 980 -83.68 -57.39 -11.89
N PHE A 981 -82.64 -56.80 -12.47
CA PHE A 981 -82.75 -56.03 -13.71
C PHE A 981 -83.18 -56.90 -14.90
N ALA A 982 -82.61 -58.10 -15.03
CA ALA A 982 -83.00 -59.07 -16.03
C ALA A 982 -84.44 -59.57 -15.83
N ALA A 983 -84.90 -59.73 -14.58
CA ALA A 983 -86.27 -60.08 -14.27
C ALA A 983 -87.27 -58.97 -14.66
N PHE A 984 -86.92 -57.70 -14.47
CA PHE A 984 -87.71 -56.56 -14.97
C PHE A 984 -87.71 -56.47 -16.50
N TYR A 985 -86.58 -56.79 -17.15
CA TYR A 985 -86.48 -56.79 -18.61
C TYR A 985 -87.22 -57.96 -19.27
N ALA A 986 -87.34 -59.10 -18.58
CA ALA A 986 -88.00 -60.31 -19.07
C ALA A 986 -89.52 -60.36 -18.80
N ILE A 987 -90.12 -59.29 -18.26
CA ILE A 987 -91.58 -59.20 -18.11
C ILE A 987 -92.19 -59.12 -19.52
N PRO A 988 -93.02 -60.09 -19.95
CA PRO A 988 -93.69 -60.03 -21.24
C PRO A 988 -94.52 -58.75 -21.34
N GLY A 989 -94.39 -58.00 -22.44
CA GLY A 989 -95.03 -56.68 -22.62
C GLY A 989 -96.57 -56.64 -22.47
N TYR A 990 -97.21 -57.79 -22.31
CA TYR A 990 -98.64 -57.94 -21.98
C TYR A 990 -98.94 -57.68 -20.48
N SER A 991 -97.99 -57.91 -19.56
CA SER A 991 -98.18 -57.71 -18.11
C SER A 991 -97.94 -56.27 -17.66
N VAL A 992 -97.11 -55.51 -18.39
CA VAL A 992 -96.84 -54.08 -18.12
C VAL A 992 -98.08 -53.21 -18.37
N LYS A 993 -98.93 -53.56 -19.35
CA LYS A 993 -100.22 -52.89 -19.61
C LYS A 993 -101.28 -53.12 -18.54
N LYS A 994 -101.13 -54.13 -17.67
CA LYS A 994 -102.12 -54.46 -16.62
C LYS A 994 -101.71 -53.96 -15.23
N ILE A 995 -100.43 -53.63 -15.03
CA ILE A 995 -99.88 -53.12 -13.76
C ILE A 995 -99.80 -51.58 -13.76
N LEU A 996 -99.65 -50.92 -14.92
CA LEU A 996 -99.55 -49.46 -15.00
C LEU A 996 -100.88 -48.70 -15.05
N GLY A 997 -102.03 -49.36 -15.15
CA GLY A 997 -103.34 -48.70 -15.07
C GLY A 997 -103.48 -47.45 -15.97
N ALA A 998 -102.82 -47.45 -17.14
CA ALA A 998 -102.82 -46.41 -18.16
C ALA A 998 -102.55 -47.03 -19.53
#